data_AF-A0A1D6HVM5-F1
#
_entry.id   AF-A0A1D6HVM5-F1
#
_cell.length_a   1.000
_cell.length_b   1.000
_cell.length_c   1.000
_cell.angle_alpha   90.00
_cell.angle_beta   90.00
_cell.angle_gamma   90.00
#
_symmetry.space_group_name_H-M   'P 1'
#
loop_
_entity.id
_entity.type
_entity.pdbx_description
1 polymer ?
#
loop_
_entity_poly.entity_id
_entity_poly.type
_entity_poly.pdbx_seq_one_letter_code
_entity_poly.pdbx_strand_id
1 'polypeptide(L)'
;MKDDGYMDIDGVDSRSNVKPRIVCSWSWEPPDPVRRGCARLLFCLDDGEFHILEFTLDVEGAKLYTFEYIDRTLPCRPLFWMKNRMIIGFVEMGDGMIFKLGHRRLLHKSTIQNVAPILDLAIADYHGEKQDQMFACCGMSPEGSLRVLRNGVNVDRLLKTEAIYQGVTGLWTLRMKATDAYHSFLVLSFVEETRILSVGLSFNDISDAVGFQPDVCTLACGLVADNLLVQIYSKGVKVCLPTVYAHPEGAPLTSPICTDWYPAITISVGAVGHNIVVVATSNPCCLYVLGVRSSSSYQYELYATHHVQLQYEVSCISIPQEDCIHDNVSFSCGEGDDICKNPPPKVNVCKFAVIGTHRPSVEIISLEPGEALRVLTIGTVSVNNALGAPMSGCIPENVRFVAAERFYILAGLRNGMLLRFESETRDYLPGFLYKDSSIPSVNTFLQLISIRRIGITPVLLVPIHDSANADIIVLSDRPWLLHAARHSLAYSSISFLSASHVTPVSSVDCPNGLLFVAESCLHLVELVHGKRLNAQKFSIGGTPRKVLYHNESRTLLVLRTGLNGASSSSDVVQVDPQNGVLLSRYKCEPGETAKCMQIAKIGNDQVLIVGTTKSAGRPMMSNGEAERCTPDLLFIIIRFISNISMIH
;
A
#
# COMPACT_ATOMS: atom_id res chain seq x y z
N MET A 1 9.41 44.72 -16.65
CA MET A 1 8.43 43.69 -17.05
C MET A 1 8.13 43.91 -18.52
N LYS A 2 8.82 43.19 -19.41
CA LYS A 2 8.26 42.93 -20.74
C LYS A 2 7.41 41.68 -20.55
N ASP A 3 6.14 41.76 -20.93
CA ASP A 3 5.30 40.58 -21.12
C ASP A 3 5.92 39.74 -22.23
N ASP A 4 6.76 38.78 -21.85
CA ASP A 4 7.07 37.65 -22.72
C ASP A 4 5.83 36.76 -22.70
N GLY A 5 4.91 37.11 -23.61
CA GLY A 5 3.69 36.38 -23.85
C GLY A 5 3.96 34.96 -24.32
N TYR A 6 3.01 34.11 -23.96
CA TYR A 6 2.70 32.80 -24.53
C TYR A 6 3.78 31.72 -24.46
N MET A 7 3.39 30.64 -23.79
CA MET A 7 3.93 29.27 -23.85
C MET A 7 4.56 28.95 -25.21
N ASP A 8 5.84 29.30 -25.42
CA ASP A 8 6.57 28.94 -26.63
C ASP A 8 7.05 27.49 -26.45
N ILE A 9 6.14 26.61 -26.80
CA ILE A 9 6.24 25.17 -26.58
C ILE A 9 7.24 24.55 -27.56
N ASP A 10 7.51 25.21 -28.69
CA ASP A 10 8.42 24.78 -29.74
C ASP A 10 9.72 25.60 -29.67
N GLY A 11 10.56 25.31 -28.67
CA GLY A 11 11.80 26.04 -28.43
C GLY A 11 12.72 26.12 -29.66
N VAL A 12 12.66 27.25 -30.36
CA VAL A 12 13.65 27.66 -31.36
C VAL A 12 14.60 28.65 -30.69
N ASP A 13 15.64 28.14 -30.04
CA ASP A 13 16.72 28.98 -29.52
C ASP A 13 17.55 29.55 -30.70
N SER A 14 17.20 30.77 -31.13
CA SER A 14 18.03 31.54 -32.06
C SER A 14 19.37 31.87 -31.39
N ARG A 15 20.46 31.29 -31.92
CA ARG A 15 21.81 31.23 -31.34
C ARG A 15 22.64 32.53 -31.33
N SER A 16 22.06 33.73 -31.46
CA SER A 16 22.86 34.94 -31.77
C SER A 16 22.63 36.20 -30.93
N ASN A 17 21.93 36.15 -29.80
CA ASN A 17 21.92 37.29 -28.85
C ASN A 17 22.25 36.82 -27.44
N VAL A 18 23.28 37.43 -26.84
CA VAL A 18 23.58 37.31 -25.41
C VAL A 18 22.37 37.83 -24.65
N LYS A 19 21.50 36.92 -24.20
CA LYS A 19 20.33 37.28 -23.37
C LYS A 19 20.84 37.89 -22.06
N PRO A 20 20.24 38.99 -21.57
CA PRO A 20 20.58 39.52 -20.25
C PRO A 20 20.26 38.45 -19.20
N ARG A 21 21.16 38.22 -18.24
CA ARG A 21 20.92 37.31 -17.10
C ARG A 21 19.86 37.90 -16.19
N ILE A 22 18.71 37.23 -16.07
CA ILE A 22 17.56 37.72 -15.31
C ILE A 22 17.46 36.93 -14.01
N VAL A 23 17.27 37.62 -12.89
CA VAL A 23 16.94 36.98 -11.61
C VAL A 23 15.53 36.40 -11.72
N CYS A 24 15.42 35.07 -11.67
CA CYS A 24 14.15 34.37 -11.79
C CYS A 24 13.41 34.32 -10.46
N SER A 25 14.14 34.23 -9.34
CA SER A 25 13.55 34.05 -8.01
C SER A 25 14.52 34.40 -6.89
N TRP A 26 13.98 34.71 -5.71
CA TRP A 26 14.79 35.05 -4.52
C TRP A 26 14.07 34.70 -3.22
N SER A 27 14.84 34.48 -2.15
CA SER A 27 14.34 34.13 -0.82
C SER A 27 15.30 34.58 0.28
N TRP A 28 14.77 35.14 1.36
CA TRP A 28 15.56 35.56 2.53
C TRP A 28 15.74 34.44 3.53
N GLU A 29 16.91 34.38 4.15
CA GLU A 29 17.15 33.53 5.31
C GLU A 29 16.17 33.90 6.44
N PRO A 30 15.46 32.93 7.03
CA PRO A 30 14.62 33.17 8.19
C PRO A 30 15.43 33.76 9.35
N PRO A 31 14.85 34.67 10.16
CA PRO A 31 15.58 35.34 11.23
C PRO A 31 16.10 34.33 12.26
N ASP A 32 17.43 34.35 12.46
CA ASP A 32 18.14 33.51 13.44
C ASP A 32 18.48 34.37 14.68
N PRO A 33 18.08 33.96 15.91
CA PRO A 33 18.39 34.71 17.13
C PRO A 33 19.90 34.90 17.37
N VAL A 34 20.77 34.07 16.77
CA VAL A 34 22.24 34.11 16.94
C VAL A 34 22.91 35.16 16.05
N ARG A 35 22.33 35.50 14.89
CA ARG A 35 22.88 36.47 13.93
C ARG A 35 22.04 37.74 13.87
N ARG A 36 22.02 38.55 14.94
CA ARG A 36 21.37 39.86 14.90
C ARG A 36 22.17 40.83 14.02
N GLY A 37 21.53 41.40 13.00
CA GLY A 37 22.10 42.43 12.13
C GLY A 37 22.67 41.93 10.79
N CYS A 38 22.76 40.61 10.55
CA CYS A 38 23.15 40.05 9.26
C CYS A 38 21.95 39.38 8.57
N ALA A 39 21.64 39.79 7.34
CA ALA A 39 20.60 39.18 6.52
C ALA A 39 21.20 38.53 5.28
N ARG A 40 20.71 37.35 4.88
CA ARG A 40 21.17 36.66 3.68
C ARG A 40 20.04 36.47 2.69
N LEU A 41 20.31 36.80 1.44
CA LEU A 41 19.38 36.66 0.33
C LEU A 41 19.95 35.64 -0.65
N LEU A 42 19.22 34.57 -0.88
CA LEU A 42 19.50 33.63 -1.96
C LEU A 42 18.68 34.05 -3.18
N PHE A 43 19.29 34.05 -4.36
CA PHE A 43 18.56 34.20 -5.61
C PHE A 43 19.08 33.26 -6.68
N CYS A 44 18.22 32.96 -7.66
CA CYS A 44 18.54 32.12 -8.81
C CYS A 44 18.39 32.94 -10.10
N LEU A 45 19.24 32.63 -11.07
CA LEU A 45 19.21 33.20 -12.42
C LEU A 45 18.46 32.27 -13.39
N ASP A 46 18.12 32.81 -14.57
CA ASP A 46 17.44 32.11 -15.66
C ASP A 46 18.27 30.98 -16.29
N ASP A 47 19.60 31.01 -16.15
CA ASP A 47 20.51 29.94 -16.59
C ASP A 47 20.75 28.83 -15.54
N GLY A 48 20.07 28.94 -14.39
CA GLY A 48 20.12 27.98 -13.28
C GLY A 48 21.22 28.23 -12.25
N GLU A 49 21.97 29.34 -12.35
CA GLU A 49 23.00 29.70 -11.36
C GLU A 49 22.37 30.24 -10.06
N PHE A 50 22.94 29.84 -8.91
CA PHE A 50 22.52 30.27 -7.59
C PHE A 50 23.58 31.16 -6.94
N HIS A 51 23.12 32.26 -6.36
CA HIS A 51 23.96 33.25 -5.70
C HIS A 51 23.42 33.65 -4.33
N ILE A 52 24.32 33.94 -3.39
CA ILE A 52 23.98 34.52 -2.08
C ILE A 52 24.52 35.94 -1.98
N LEU A 53 23.68 36.82 -1.46
CA LEU A 53 24.03 38.16 -0.99
C LEU A 53 23.96 38.18 0.53
N GLU A 54 25.03 38.63 1.17
CA GLU A 54 25.05 38.87 2.61
C GLU A 54 25.01 40.38 2.88
N PHE A 55 24.07 40.83 3.70
CA PHE A 55 23.89 42.21 4.09
C PHE A 55 24.18 42.38 5.59
N THR A 56 24.89 43.44 5.95
CA THR A 56 25.09 43.88 7.33
C THR A 56 24.36 45.19 7.54
N LEU A 57 23.51 45.24 8.58
CA LEU A 57 22.76 46.43 8.94
C LEU A 57 23.56 47.25 9.96
N ASP A 58 24.11 48.38 9.52
CA ASP A 58 24.80 49.35 10.37
C ASP A 58 23.88 50.54 10.71
N VAL A 59 24.34 51.43 11.59
CA VAL A 59 23.62 52.67 12.00
C VAL A 59 23.32 53.60 10.81
N GLU A 60 24.09 53.49 9.72
CA GLU A 60 23.95 54.27 8.48
C GLU A 60 23.04 53.61 7.41
N GLY A 61 22.54 52.40 7.65
CA GLY A 61 21.72 51.62 6.71
C GLY A 61 22.30 50.24 6.37
N ALA A 62 21.69 49.56 5.39
CA ALA A 62 22.13 48.24 4.94
C ALA A 62 23.32 48.31 3.98
N LYS A 63 24.44 47.66 4.32
CA LYS A 63 25.62 47.51 3.46
C LYS A 63 25.70 46.09 2.92
N LEU A 64 26.03 45.94 1.64
CA LEU A 64 26.30 44.64 1.04
C LEU A 64 27.72 44.20 1.42
N TYR A 65 27.83 43.05 2.07
CA TYR A 65 29.10 42.50 2.56
C TYR A 65 29.73 41.53 1.55
N THR A 66 28.94 40.59 0.99
CA THR A 66 29.46 39.56 0.08
C THR A 66 28.50 39.26 -1.06
N PHE A 67 29.05 39.03 -2.26
CA PHE A 67 28.39 38.42 -3.41
C PHE A 67 29.10 37.10 -3.75
N GLU A 68 28.45 35.95 -3.55
CA GLU A 68 29.05 34.65 -3.83
C GLU A 68 28.23 33.82 -4.82
N TYR A 69 28.91 33.22 -5.79
CA TYR A 69 28.38 32.11 -6.60
C TYR A 69 28.45 30.81 -5.80
N ILE A 70 27.36 30.05 -5.79
CA ILE A 70 27.26 28.79 -5.04
C ILE A 70 27.39 27.60 -5.98
N ASP A 71 26.44 27.46 -6.89
CA ASP A 71 26.29 26.28 -7.72
C ASP A 71 25.36 26.56 -8.90
N ARG A 72 25.36 25.65 -9.88
CA ARG A 72 24.46 25.68 -11.03
C ARG A 72 23.58 24.45 -11.04
N THR A 73 22.27 24.66 -11.04
CA THR A 73 21.28 23.58 -11.15
C THR A 73 20.26 23.93 -12.24
N LEU A 74 18.96 23.77 -11.97
CA LEU A 74 17.88 24.15 -12.87
C LEU A 74 17.31 25.52 -12.46
N PRO A 75 16.82 26.31 -13.44
CA PRO A 75 16.20 27.60 -13.14
C PRO A 75 14.94 27.38 -12.28
N CYS A 76 14.98 27.88 -11.05
CA CYS A 76 13.87 27.77 -10.09
C CYS A 76 13.03 29.05 -10.10
N ARG A 77 11.70 28.92 -10.23
CA ARG A 77 10.76 30.06 -10.31
C ARG A 77 10.34 30.58 -8.92
N PRO A 78 9.83 29.74 -8.00
CA PRO A 78 9.79 30.13 -6.59
C PRO A 78 10.88 29.41 -5.79
N LEU A 79 11.52 30.17 -4.91
CA LEU A 79 12.51 29.70 -3.95
C LEU A 79 12.04 29.97 -2.52
N PHE A 80 12.18 28.97 -1.65
CA PHE A 80 11.87 29.06 -0.24
C PHE A 80 13.07 28.67 0.61
N TRP A 81 13.58 29.60 1.40
CA TRP A 81 14.58 29.32 2.42
C TRP A 81 13.88 28.92 3.73
N MET A 82 14.13 27.69 4.19
CA MET A 82 13.62 27.14 5.43
C MET A 82 14.67 27.11 6.55
N LYS A 83 14.22 26.88 7.79
CA LYS A 83 15.11 26.64 8.93
C LYS A 83 16.08 25.49 8.64
N ASN A 84 17.19 25.44 9.38
CA ASN A 84 18.25 24.44 9.23
C ASN A 84 18.96 24.45 7.86
N ARG A 85 19.02 25.62 7.19
CA ARG A 85 19.71 25.81 5.91
C ARG A 85 19.16 24.93 4.78
N MET A 86 17.86 24.64 4.82
CA MET A 86 17.16 23.89 3.78
C MET A 86 16.55 24.88 2.78
N ILE A 87 16.68 24.59 1.50
CA ILE A 87 16.15 25.43 0.42
C ILE A 87 15.24 24.55 -0.44
N ILE A 88 14.05 25.03 -0.73
CA ILE A 88 13.13 24.39 -1.69
C ILE A 88 13.06 25.28 -2.93
N GLY A 89 13.36 24.71 -4.09
CA GLY A 89 13.17 25.36 -5.38
C GLY A 89 12.15 24.60 -6.22
N PHE A 90 11.26 25.31 -6.90
CA PHE A 90 10.35 24.70 -7.85
C PHE A 90 10.72 25.11 -9.27
N VAL A 91 10.75 24.12 -10.16
CA VAL A 91 10.91 24.31 -11.60
C VAL A 91 9.52 24.45 -12.23
N GLU A 92 9.35 25.36 -13.18
CA GLU A 92 8.04 25.73 -13.76
C GLU A 92 7.25 24.55 -14.35
N MET A 93 7.96 23.62 -14.99
CA MET A 93 7.38 22.46 -15.70
C MET A 93 8.18 21.20 -15.42
N GLY A 94 8.62 21.06 -14.17
CA GLY A 94 9.46 19.95 -13.72
C GLY A 94 9.23 19.63 -12.25
N ASP A 95 10.01 18.69 -11.74
CA ASP A 95 9.98 18.35 -10.32
C ASP A 95 10.54 19.48 -9.46
N GLY A 96 10.02 19.61 -8.24
CA GLY A 96 10.61 20.47 -7.22
C GLY A 96 11.85 19.83 -6.62
N MET A 97 12.78 20.65 -6.14
CA MET A 97 14.06 20.21 -5.59
C MET A 97 14.22 20.74 -4.17
N ILE A 98 14.69 19.87 -3.27
CA ILE A 98 15.03 20.23 -1.90
C ILE A 98 16.55 20.12 -1.76
N PHE A 99 17.17 21.23 -1.39
CA PHE A 99 18.60 21.36 -1.19
C PHE A 99 18.93 21.63 0.29
N LYS A 100 20.14 21.25 0.71
CA LYS A 100 20.76 21.72 1.94
C LYS A 100 21.95 22.60 1.59
N LEU A 101 21.95 23.84 2.08
CA LEU A 101 23.03 24.78 1.87
C LEU A 101 24.25 24.39 2.72
N GLY A 102 25.31 23.95 2.03
CA GLY A 102 26.63 23.73 2.61
C GLY A 102 27.43 25.03 2.73
N HIS A 103 28.75 24.92 2.92
CA HIS A 103 29.60 26.11 3.03
C HIS A 103 29.71 26.91 1.73
N ARG A 104 29.64 26.24 0.55
CA ARG A 104 29.65 26.86 -0.79
C ARG A 104 29.02 25.99 -1.89
N ARG A 105 28.10 25.09 -1.53
CA ARG A 105 27.43 24.18 -2.48
C ARG A 105 26.00 23.90 -2.05
N LEU A 106 25.14 23.61 -3.01
CA LEU A 106 23.78 23.15 -2.76
C LEU A 106 23.77 21.61 -2.83
N LEU A 107 23.64 20.97 -1.67
CA LEU A 107 23.56 19.51 -1.60
C LEU A 107 22.11 19.09 -1.85
N HIS A 108 21.84 18.44 -2.97
CA HIS A 108 20.51 17.87 -3.25
C HIS A 108 20.16 16.80 -2.20
N LYS A 109 18.98 16.94 -1.58
CA LYS A 109 18.48 16.05 -0.52
C LYS A 109 17.33 15.18 -0.98
N SER A 110 16.36 15.76 -1.66
CA SER A 110 15.16 15.05 -2.11
C SER A 110 14.44 15.82 -3.20
N THR A 111 13.59 15.12 -3.93
CA THR A 111 12.81 15.66 -5.05
C THR A 111 11.32 15.64 -4.72
N ILE A 112 10.61 16.72 -5.02
CA ILE A 112 9.16 16.82 -4.92
C ILE A 112 8.59 16.48 -6.30
N GLN A 113 7.91 15.35 -6.39
CA GLN A 113 7.34 14.90 -7.67
C GLN A 113 6.22 15.84 -8.13
N ASN A 114 6.33 16.32 -9.37
CA ASN A 114 5.33 17.13 -10.05
C ASN A 114 4.97 16.49 -11.39
N VAL A 115 3.70 16.13 -11.57
CA VAL A 115 3.21 15.50 -12.81
C VAL A 115 2.83 16.56 -13.86
N ALA A 116 2.75 17.85 -13.47
CA ALA A 116 2.39 18.93 -14.37
C ALA A 116 3.58 19.43 -15.21
N PRO A 117 3.33 19.89 -16.45
CA PRO A 117 2.10 19.70 -17.22
C PRO A 117 1.99 18.27 -17.76
N ILE A 118 0.76 17.72 -17.76
CA ILE A 118 0.45 16.48 -18.50
C ILE A 118 0.13 16.89 -19.94
N LEU A 119 0.99 16.50 -20.87
CA LEU A 119 0.90 16.84 -22.29
C LEU A 119 0.03 15.84 -23.06
N ASP A 120 0.06 14.58 -22.64
CA ASP A 120 -0.72 13.48 -23.24
C ASP A 120 -0.81 12.32 -22.25
N LEU A 121 -1.82 11.46 -22.41
CA LEU A 121 -2.03 10.31 -21.55
C LEU A 121 -2.57 9.13 -22.37
N ALA A 122 -1.99 7.95 -22.14
CA ALA A 122 -2.48 6.68 -22.68
C ALA A 122 -2.82 5.74 -21.52
N ILE A 123 -3.96 5.06 -21.63
CA ILE A 123 -4.38 4.03 -20.68
C ILE A 123 -4.16 2.67 -21.33
N ALA A 124 -3.44 1.79 -20.65
CA ALA A 124 -3.23 0.44 -21.13
C ALA A 124 -3.07 -0.56 -19.99
N ASP A 125 -3.58 -1.78 -20.21
CA ASP A 125 -3.33 -2.94 -19.36
C ASP A 125 -2.09 -3.68 -19.87
N TYR A 126 -0.94 -3.36 -19.27
CA TYR A 126 0.34 -3.91 -19.69
C TYR A 126 0.56 -5.36 -19.23
N HIS A 127 0.07 -5.73 -18.04
CA HIS A 127 0.28 -7.06 -17.47
C HIS A 127 -0.85 -8.05 -17.77
N GLY A 128 -1.97 -7.61 -18.39
CA GLY A 128 -3.18 -8.43 -18.48
C GLY A 128 -3.83 -8.65 -17.12
N GLU A 129 -3.49 -7.79 -16.15
CA GLU A 129 -3.90 -7.86 -14.74
C GLU A 129 -5.22 -7.09 -14.52
N LYS A 130 -5.89 -6.63 -15.59
CA LYS A 130 -7.03 -5.71 -15.54
C LYS A 130 -6.71 -4.47 -14.71
N GLN A 131 -5.45 -4.04 -14.70
CA GLN A 131 -5.01 -2.81 -14.04
C GLN A 131 -4.68 -1.79 -15.11
N ASP A 132 -5.61 -0.88 -15.33
CA ASP A 132 -5.41 0.27 -16.21
C ASP A 132 -4.30 1.15 -15.61
N GLN A 133 -3.08 1.02 -16.16
CA GLN A 133 -1.98 1.91 -15.84
C GLN A 133 -2.09 3.12 -16.77
N MET A 134 -1.89 4.32 -16.21
CA MET A 134 -1.91 5.54 -16.99
C MET A 134 -0.47 5.93 -17.31
N PHE A 135 -0.13 5.95 -18.59
CA PHE A 135 1.15 6.44 -19.08
C PHE A 135 0.98 7.90 -19.48
N ALA A 136 1.64 8.80 -18.76
CA ALA A 136 1.50 10.24 -18.94
C ALA A 136 2.80 10.87 -19.44
N CYS A 137 2.72 11.64 -20.53
CA CYS A 137 3.79 12.52 -20.96
C CYS A 137 3.79 13.77 -20.08
N CYS A 138 4.83 13.95 -19.25
CA CYS A 138 4.87 14.99 -18.23
C CYS A 138 6.09 15.89 -18.40
N GLY A 139 5.94 17.17 -18.06
CA GLY A 139 7.06 18.11 -18.00
C GLY A 139 7.54 18.60 -19.37
N MET A 140 8.53 19.51 -19.35
CA MET A 140 9.20 20.03 -20.54
C MET A 140 10.72 19.84 -20.41
N SER A 141 11.43 19.69 -21.53
CA SER A 141 12.89 19.64 -21.61
C SER A 141 13.54 20.75 -20.75
N PRO A 142 14.55 20.42 -19.93
CA PRO A 142 15.23 19.13 -19.81
C PRO A 142 14.52 18.09 -18.91
N GLU A 143 13.48 18.48 -18.18
CA GLU A 143 12.77 17.64 -17.19
C GLU A 143 11.62 16.80 -17.78
N GLY A 144 11.46 16.81 -19.10
CA GLY A 144 10.47 16.00 -19.80
C GLY A 144 10.63 14.52 -19.49
N SER A 145 9.55 13.91 -19.03
CA SER A 145 9.54 12.54 -18.51
C SER A 145 8.25 11.81 -18.88
N LEU A 146 8.37 10.50 -19.09
CA LEU A 146 7.21 9.62 -19.17
C LEU A 146 6.92 9.11 -17.76
N ARG A 147 5.69 9.28 -17.27
CA ARG A 147 5.31 8.83 -15.93
C ARG A 147 4.27 7.74 -15.99
N VAL A 148 4.48 6.67 -15.24
CA VAL A 148 3.47 5.63 -15.03
C VAL A 148 2.73 5.98 -13.76
N LEU A 149 1.46 6.36 -13.90
CA LEU A 149 0.57 6.66 -12.80
C LEU A 149 -0.25 5.42 -12.49
N ARG A 150 -0.14 4.93 -11.25
CA ARG A 150 -0.90 3.81 -10.72
C ARG A 150 -1.78 4.30 -9.58
N ASN A 151 -3.04 3.88 -9.61
CA ASN A 151 -3.94 4.11 -8.48
C ASN A 151 -3.62 3.10 -7.38
N GLY A 152 -3.23 3.59 -6.20
CA GLY A 152 -2.99 2.75 -5.04
C GLY A 152 -1.76 3.11 -4.22
N VAL A 153 -1.68 2.50 -3.04
CA VAL A 153 -0.54 2.59 -2.13
C VAL A 153 0.61 1.78 -2.70
N ASN A 154 1.81 2.35 -2.67
CA ASN A 154 3.01 1.66 -3.07
C ASN A 154 3.55 0.73 -1.99
N VAL A 155 4.25 -0.30 -2.45
CA VAL A 155 5.01 -1.19 -1.59
C VAL A 155 6.48 -1.17 -2.00
N ASP A 156 7.36 -1.05 -1.02
CA ASP A 156 8.79 -1.26 -1.20
C ASP A 156 9.08 -2.74 -0.99
N ARG A 157 9.69 -3.39 -1.99
CA ARG A 157 10.02 -4.82 -1.93
C ARG A 157 11.39 -5.00 -1.28
N LEU A 158 11.41 -5.59 -0.10
CA LEU A 158 12.63 -5.82 0.68
C LEU A 158 13.30 -7.13 0.32
N LEU A 159 12.50 -8.20 0.15
CA LEU A 159 13.00 -9.55 -0.15
C LEU A 159 12.02 -10.30 -1.06
N LYS A 160 12.56 -11.11 -1.97
CA LYS A 160 11.83 -12.13 -2.74
C LYS A 160 12.58 -13.46 -2.64
N THR A 161 11.88 -14.53 -2.28
CA THR A 161 12.43 -15.89 -2.26
C THR A 161 12.36 -16.57 -3.62
N GLU A 162 12.99 -17.74 -3.74
CA GLU A 162 12.76 -18.66 -4.86
C GLU A 162 11.30 -19.16 -4.92
N ALA A 163 10.89 -19.63 -6.09
CA ALA A 163 9.53 -20.05 -6.42
C ALA A 163 9.22 -21.48 -5.95
N ILE A 164 9.43 -21.75 -4.66
CA ILE A 164 9.27 -23.09 -4.05
C ILE A 164 7.98 -23.25 -3.22
N TYR A 165 7.21 -22.17 -3.02
CA TYR A 165 6.03 -22.14 -2.15
C TYR A 165 4.72 -22.33 -2.94
N GLN A 166 4.69 -23.32 -3.83
CA GLN A 166 3.49 -23.64 -4.59
C GLN A 166 2.49 -24.42 -3.71
N GLY A 167 1.20 -24.09 -3.79
CA GLY A 167 0.15 -24.83 -3.07
C GLY A 167 -0.01 -24.48 -1.59
N VAL A 168 0.50 -23.32 -1.16
CA VAL A 168 0.24 -22.78 0.19
C VAL A 168 -1.27 -22.60 0.38
N THR A 169 -1.79 -23.17 1.47
CA THR A 169 -3.19 -23.10 1.91
C THR A 169 -3.41 -22.15 3.08
N GLY A 170 -2.35 -21.72 3.76
CA GLY A 170 -2.44 -20.78 4.87
C GLY A 170 -1.09 -20.19 5.28
N LEU A 171 -1.13 -18.99 5.85
CA LEU A 171 0.04 -18.19 6.20
C LEU A 171 -0.24 -17.40 7.48
N TRP A 172 0.58 -17.59 8.51
CA TRP A 172 0.44 -16.90 9.80
C TRP A 172 1.79 -16.51 10.37
N THR A 173 1.82 -15.41 11.13
CA THR A 173 2.93 -15.03 12.00
C THR A 173 2.54 -15.21 13.45
N LEU A 174 3.48 -15.69 14.26
CA LEU A 174 3.27 -15.94 15.68
C LEU A 174 4.38 -15.27 16.50
N ARG A 175 3.99 -14.75 17.66
CA ARG A 175 4.91 -14.26 18.70
C ARG A 175 5.15 -15.36 19.72
N MET A 176 6.26 -15.28 20.46
CA MET A 176 6.48 -16.17 21.60
C MET A 176 5.64 -15.74 22.80
N LYS A 177 5.50 -14.43 23.00
CA LYS A 177 4.67 -13.81 24.04
C LYS A 177 3.78 -12.73 23.45
N ALA A 178 2.66 -12.45 24.12
CA ALA A 178 1.75 -11.39 23.69
C ALA A 178 2.39 -10.00 23.74
N THR A 179 3.35 -9.80 24.64
CA THR A 179 4.07 -8.53 24.83
C THR A 179 5.26 -8.33 23.89
N ASP A 180 5.63 -9.34 23.09
CA ASP A 180 6.78 -9.22 22.20
C ASP A 180 6.52 -8.19 21.11
N ALA A 181 7.50 -7.34 20.84
CA ALA A 181 7.40 -6.34 19.77
C ALA A 181 7.49 -6.95 18.36
N TYR A 182 8.12 -8.13 18.24
CA TYR A 182 8.43 -8.78 16.98
C TYR A 182 7.82 -10.17 16.91
N HIS A 183 7.52 -10.61 15.69
CA HIS A 183 7.12 -11.98 15.40
C HIS A 183 8.34 -12.89 15.41
N SER A 184 8.20 -14.10 15.97
CA SER A 184 9.28 -15.08 16.11
C SER A 184 9.16 -16.19 15.06
N PHE A 185 7.92 -16.58 14.72
CA PHE A 185 7.64 -17.72 13.85
C PHE A 185 6.78 -17.32 12.66
N LEU A 186 7.10 -17.86 11.49
CA LEU A 186 6.30 -17.80 10.28
C LEU A 186 5.79 -19.21 9.96
N VAL A 187 4.48 -19.42 10.03
CA VAL A 187 3.84 -20.71 9.75
C VAL A 187 3.27 -20.71 8.34
N LEU A 188 3.70 -21.69 7.54
CA LEU A 188 3.20 -21.99 6.20
C LEU A 188 2.47 -23.32 6.23
N SER A 189 1.19 -23.32 5.85
CA SER A 189 0.44 -24.55 5.63
C SER A 189 0.33 -24.84 4.15
N PHE A 190 0.44 -26.12 3.81
CA PHE A 190 0.19 -26.69 2.49
C PHE A 190 -0.87 -27.80 2.64
N VAL A 191 -1.21 -28.46 1.54
CA VAL A 191 -2.28 -29.49 1.54
C VAL A 191 -1.92 -30.70 2.40
N GLU A 192 -0.66 -31.11 2.43
CA GLU A 192 -0.19 -32.30 3.15
C GLU A 192 1.00 -32.01 4.08
N GLU A 193 1.47 -30.77 4.14
CA GLU A 193 2.61 -30.39 4.98
C GLU A 193 2.39 -29.04 5.69
N THR A 194 3.03 -28.87 6.85
CA THR A 194 3.15 -27.60 7.57
C THR A 194 4.63 -27.34 7.83
N ARG A 195 5.10 -26.14 7.46
CA ARG A 195 6.47 -25.70 7.71
C ARG A 195 6.50 -24.44 8.56
N ILE A 196 7.48 -24.35 9.45
CA ILE A 196 7.66 -23.19 10.32
C ILE A 196 9.05 -22.62 10.08
N LEU A 197 9.08 -21.36 9.70
CA LEU A 197 10.31 -20.63 9.40
C LEU A 197 10.59 -19.57 10.46
N SER A 198 11.86 -19.24 10.66
CA SER A 198 12.27 -18.07 11.44
C SER A 198 11.87 -16.77 10.75
N VAL A 199 11.51 -15.75 11.53
CA VAL A 199 11.19 -14.41 11.02
C VAL A 199 12.45 -13.54 10.93
N GLY A 200 12.61 -12.81 9.81
CA GLY A 200 13.73 -11.90 9.55
C GLY A 200 13.98 -11.73 8.05
N LEU A 201 15.20 -11.37 7.67
CA LEU A 201 15.63 -11.31 6.26
C LEU A 201 16.03 -12.69 5.68
N SER A 202 16.15 -13.72 6.54
CA SER A 202 16.42 -15.10 6.15
C SER A 202 15.39 -16.04 6.79
N PHE A 203 14.73 -16.84 5.96
CA PHE A 203 13.75 -17.83 6.41
C PHE A 203 14.43 -19.19 6.58
N ASN A 204 14.75 -19.57 7.81
CA ASN A 204 15.31 -20.89 8.12
C ASN A 204 14.21 -21.81 8.66
N ASP A 205 14.20 -23.07 8.24
CA ASP A 205 13.24 -24.06 8.74
C ASP A 205 13.58 -24.47 10.18
N ILE A 206 12.61 -24.27 11.08
CA ILE A 206 12.69 -24.56 12.52
C ILE A 206 11.50 -25.43 12.98
N SER A 207 10.84 -26.14 12.04
CA SER A 207 9.65 -26.94 12.31
C SER A 207 9.83 -27.94 13.46
N ASP A 208 10.96 -28.66 13.47
CA ASP A 208 11.29 -29.69 14.47
C ASP A 208 11.40 -29.12 15.90
N ALA A 209 11.77 -27.84 16.02
CA ALA A 209 12.05 -27.19 17.30
C ALA A 209 10.80 -26.56 17.94
N VAL A 210 9.73 -26.37 17.17
CA VAL A 210 8.47 -25.75 17.61
C VAL A 210 7.46 -26.79 18.09
N GLY A 211 7.42 -27.97 17.46
CA GLY A 211 6.59 -29.11 17.88
C GLY A 211 5.27 -29.30 17.14
N PHE A 212 4.98 -28.44 16.15
CA PHE A 212 3.83 -28.65 15.26
C PHE A 212 4.01 -29.97 14.50
N GLN A 213 2.90 -30.59 14.13
CA GLN A 213 2.91 -31.76 13.27
C GLN A 213 3.19 -31.33 11.83
N PRO A 214 4.29 -31.78 11.21
CA PRO A 214 4.69 -31.34 9.88
C PRO A 214 3.89 -32.02 8.77
N ASP A 215 3.43 -33.27 8.94
CA ASP A 215 2.75 -34.05 7.89
C ASP A 215 1.23 -33.80 7.79
N VAL A 216 0.78 -32.61 8.16
CA VAL A 216 -0.65 -32.24 8.13
C VAL A 216 -0.85 -30.81 7.63
N CYS A 217 -2.04 -30.55 7.07
CA CYS A 217 -2.51 -29.20 6.79
C CYS A 217 -2.98 -28.53 8.09
N THR A 218 -2.41 -27.37 8.41
CA THR A 218 -2.82 -26.53 9.53
C THR A 218 -4.00 -25.65 9.10
N LEU A 219 -5.13 -25.76 9.80
CA LEU A 219 -6.34 -24.98 9.54
C LEU A 219 -6.28 -23.61 10.21
N ALA A 220 -5.74 -23.56 11.43
CA ALA A 220 -5.50 -22.34 12.18
C ALA A 220 -4.39 -22.56 13.21
N CYS A 221 -3.66 -21.50 13.53
CA CYS A 221 -2.67 -21.51 14.60
C CYS A 221 -2.65 -20.15 15.31
N GLY A 222 -2.09 -20.13 16.52
CA GLY A 222 -2.06 -18.92 17.34
C GLY A 222 -1.32 -19.12 18.65
N LEU A 223 -1.06 -18.01 19.34
CA LEU A 223 -0.58 -17.99 20.72
C LEU A 223 -1.79 -18.08 21.66
N VAL A 224 -1.86 -19.12 22.48
CA VAL A 224 -2.95 -19.27 23.47
C VAL A 224 -2.58 -18.61 24.80
N ALA A 225 -1.33 -18.76 25.22
CA ALA A 225 -0.74 -18.11 26.39
C ALA A 225 0.75 -17.94 26.12
N ASP A 226 1.45 -17.13 26.91
CA ASP A 226 2.89 -16.91 26.72
C ASP A 226 3.66 -18.24 26.66
N ASN A 227 4.48 -18.38 25.63
CA ASN A 227 5.24 -19.57 25.23
C ASN A 227 4.41 -20.77 24.72
N LEU A 228 3.08 -20.71 24.74
CA LEU A 228 2.21 -21.80 24.30
C LEU A 228 1.59 -21.50 22.95
N LEU A 229 2.04 -22.23 21.94
CA LEU A 229 1.51 -22.16 20.59
C LEU A 229 0.50 -23.28 20.38
N VAL A 230 -0.53 -23.01 19.58
CA VAL A 230 -1.55 -23.99 19.22
C VAL A 230 -1.56 -24.20 17.72
N GLN A 231 -1.61 -25.46 17.31
CA GLN A 231 -1.88 -25.89 15.94
C GLN A 231 -3.24 -26.60 15.92
N ILE A 232 -4.13 -26.15 15.05
CA ILE A 232 -5.42 -26.78 14.77
C ILE A 232 -5.32 -27.43 13.40
N TYR A 233 -5.58 -28.73 13.31
CA TYR A 233 -5.56 -29.49 12.07
C TYR A 233 -6.79 -30.40 12.01
N SER A 234 -7.03 -31.05 10.88
CA SER A 234 -8.28 -31.77 10.61
C SER A 234 -8.62 -32.86 11.63
N LYS A 235 -7.63 -33.47 12.29
CA LYS A 235 -7.84 -34.58 13.24
C LYS A 235 -7.78 -34.15 14.71
N GLY A 236 -7.30 -32.95 15.05
CA GLY A 236 -7.06 -32.58 16.43
C GLY A 236 -6.52 -31.17 16.64
N VAL A 237 -6.34 -30.83 17.92
CA VAL A 237 -5.71 -29.59 18.38
C VAL A 237 -4.48 -29.95 19.18
N LYS A 238 -3.34 -29.35 18.84
CA LYS A 238 -2.06 -29.61 19.49
C LYS A 238 -1.53 -28.33 20.12
N VAL A 239 -1.29 -28.36 21.43
CA VAL A 239 -0.57 -27.31 22.16
C VAL A 239 0.91 -27.68 22.17
N CYS A 240 1.77 -26.74 21.77
CA CYS A 240 3.21 -26.92 21.68
C CYS A 240 3.92 -25.83 22.48
N LEU A 241 4.92 -26.23 23.26
CA LEU A 241 5.91 -25.34 23.86
C LEU A 241 7.23 -25.50 23.09
N PRO A 242 7.66 -24.46 22.34
CA PRO A 242 8.89 -24.49 21.56
C PRO A 242 10.15 -24.65 22.42
N THR A 243 11.23 -25.15 21.82
CA THR A 243 12.55 -25.29 22.46
C THR A 243 13.40 -24.03 22.35
N VAL A 244 14.50 -23.97 23.11
CA VAL A 244 15.49 -22.88 23.04
C VAL A 244 16.12 -22.72 21.64
N TYR A 245 16.18 -23.78 20.85
CA TYR A 245 16.66 -23.71 19.47
C TYR A 245 15.73 -22.87 18.57
N ALA A 246 14.42 -22.94 18.81
CA ALA A 246 13.44 -22.17 18.05
C ALA A 246 13.40 -20.70 18.50
N HIS A 247 13.51 -20.46 19.82
CA HIS A 247 13.49 -19.12 20.40
C HIS A 247 14.24 -19.11 21.74
N PRO A 248 15.02 -18.05 22.09
CA PRO A 248 15.83 -18.00 23.31
C PRO A 248 15.05 -18.25 24.62
N GLU A 249 13.76 -17.94 24.63
CA GLU A 249 12.87 -18.14 25.79
C GLU A 249 12.09 -19.46 25.78
N GLY A 250 12.42 -20.36 24.85
CA GLY A 250 11.81 -21.69 24.78
C GLY A 250 12.22 -22.61 25.92
N ALA A 251 11.62 -23.81 25.95
CA ALA A 251 11.97 -24.83 26.92
C ALA A 251 13.43 -25.29 26.73
N PRO A 252 14.23 -25.43 27.80
CA PRO A 252 15.63 -25.89 27.74
C PRO A 252 15.73 -27.41 27.54
N LEU A 253 14.95 -27.94 26.59
CA LEU A 253 14.83 -29.35 26.25
C LEU A 253 15.27 -29.57 24.81
N THR A 254 15.69 -30.80 24.50
CA THR A 254 16.07 -31.21 23.13
C THR A 254 14.88 -31.40 22.21
N SER A 255 13.68 -31.59 22.76
CA SER A 255 12.44 -31.78 22.02
C SER A 255 11.34 -30.87 22.58
N PRO A 256 10.44 -30.36 21.72
CA PRO A 256 9.31 -29.54 22.15
C PRO A 256 8.31 -30.35 22.97
N ILE A 257 7.62 -29.69 23.88
CA ILE A 257 6.60 -30.33 24.72
C ILE A 257 5.27 -30.14 24.03
N CYS A 258 4.57 -31.24 23.77
CA CYS A 258 3.33 -31.22 23.04
C CYS A 258 2.24 -31.97 23.80
N THR A 259 1.03 -31.42 23.77
CA THR A 259 -0.17 -32.14 24.20
C THR A 259 -1.28 -32.01 23.18
N ASP A 260 -1.96 -33.12 22.93
CA ASP A 260 -2.95 -33.25 21.88
C ASP A 260 -4.35 -33.43 22.46
N TRP A 261 -5.33 -32.84 21.78
CA TRP A 261 -6.74 -33.07 21.99
C TRP A 261 -7.38 -33.55 20.68
N TYR A 262 -8.09 -34.66 20.76
CA TYR A 262 -8.74 -35.27 19.61
C TYR A 262 -10.26 -35.23 19.76
N PRO A 263 -10.99 -34.57 18.85
CA PRO A 263 -12.42 -34.77 18.71
C PRO A 263 -12.72 -36.16 18.12
N ALA A 264 -13.96 -36.62 18.30
CA ALA A 264 -14.42 -37.87 17.69
C ALA A 264 -14.50 -37.82 16.15
N ILE A 265 -14.56 -36.62 15.59
CA ILE A 265 -14.79 -36.32 14.16
C ILE A 265 -13.82 -35.23 13.72
N THR A 266 -13.65 -35.06 12.41
CA THR A 266 -12.79 -34.03 11.83
C THR A 266 -13.22 -32.60 12.14
N ILE A 267 -12.24 -31.75 12.40
CA ILE A 267 -12.39 -30.30 12.56
C ILE A 267 -12.46 -29.66 11.17
N SER A 268 -13.42 -28.76 10.97
CA SER A 268 -13.58 -27.97 9.74
C SER A 268 -12.91 -26.60 9.85
N VAL A 269 -13.10 -25.91 10.97
CA VAL A 269 -12.59 -24.54 11.21
C VAL A 269 -12.19 -24.40 12.67
N GLY A 270 -11.19 -23.56 12.95
CA GLY A 270 -10.85 -23.17 14.31
C GLY A 270 -10.33 -21.75 14.40
N ALA A 271 -10.32 -21.22 15.62
CA ALA A 271 -9.68 -19.96 15.96
C ALA A 271 -9.02 -20.07 17.33
N VAL A 272 -7.88 -19.40 17.48
CA VAL A 272 -7.11 -19.36 18.73
C VAL A 272 -7.23 -17.96 19.32
N GLY A 273 -7.61 -17.88 20.60
CA GLY A 273 -7.65 -16.65 21.39
C GLY A 273 -6.82 -16.79 22.66
N HIS A 274 -6.81 -15.74 23.48
CA HIS A 274 -6.11 -15.78 24.76
C HIS A 274 -6.80 -16.75 25.74
N ASN A 275 -6.08 -17.77 26.19
CA ASN A 275 -6.52 -18.87 27.06
C ASN A 275 -7.70 -19.72 26.54
N ILE A 276 -8.16 -19.50 25.32
CA ILE A 276 -9.31 -20.20 24.73
C ILE A 276 -9.01 -20.62 23.30
N VAL A 277 -9.45 -21.81 22.93
CA VAL A 277 -9.39 -22.31 21.56
C VAL A 277 -10.79 -22.74 21.15
N VAL A 278 -11.28 -22.24 20.03
CA VAL A 278 -12.62 -22.56 19.52
C VAL A 278 -12.48 -23.39 18.26
N VAL A 279 -13.14 -24.55 18.22
CA VAL A 279 -13.12 -25.45 17.06
C VAL A 279 -14.52 -25.89 16.66
N ALA A 280 -14.79 -25.91 15.36
CA ALA A 280 -16.01 -26.41 14.76
C ALA A 280 -15.79 -27.75 14.07
N THR A 281 -16.73 -28.68 14.24
CA THR A 281 -16.77 -29.97 13.54
C THR A 281 -17.81 -29.95 12.43
N SER A 282 -17.65 -30.80 11.42
CA SER A 282 -18.56 -30.83 10.25
C SER A 282 -19.80 -31.71 10.44
N ASN A 283 -19.70 -32.89 11.07
CA ASN A 283 -20.84 -33.82 11.20
C ASN A 283 -20.81 -34.68 12.48
N PRO A 284 -21.58 -34.34 13.54
CA PRO A 284 -22.51 -33.21 13.63
C PRO A 284 -21.78 -31.86 13.68
N CYS A 285 -22.49 -30.80 13.28
CA CYS A 285 -22.01 -29.42 13.35
C CYS A 285 -21.94 -28.96 14.80
N CYS A 286 -20.85 -29.24 15.51
CA CYS A 286 -20.66 -28.85 16.90
C CYS A 286 -19.55 -27.82 17.02
N LEU A 287 -19.75 -26.86 17.91
CA LEU A 287 -18.77 -25.85 18.29
C LEU A 287 -18.25 -26.18 19.68
N TYR A 288 -16.95 -26.44 19.80
CA TYR A 288 -16.27 -26.74 21.07
C TYR A 288 -15.43 -25.55 21.50
N VAL A 289 -15.48 -25.22 22.79
CA VAL A 289 -14.58 -24.26 23.43
C VAL A 289 -13.61 -25.05 24.31
N LEU A 290 -12.34 -25.04 23.95
CA LEU A 290 -11.27 -25.69 24.70
C LEU A 290 -10.56 -24.66 25.57
N GLY A 291 -10.29 -25.05 26.82
CA GLY A 291 -9.42 -24.32 27.73
C GLY A 291 -8.07 -25.02 27.83
N VAL A 292 -7.03 -24.24 28.12
CA VAL A 292 -5.69 -24.76 28.43
C VAL A 292 -5.44 -24.55 29.92
N ARG A 293 -5.15 -25.65 30.64
CA ARG A 293 -4.72 -25.57 32.04
C ARG A 293 -3.28 -26.05 32.16
N SER A 294 -2.51 -25.38 33.01
CA SER A 294 -1.20 -25.87 33.46
C SER A 294 -1.40 -26.63 34.77
N SER A 295 -1.07 -27.92 34.78
CA SER A 295 -1.16 -28.76 35.98
C SER A 295 0.13 -28.70 36.81
N SER A 296 1.28 -28.71 36.13
CA SER A 296 2.62 -28.54 36.71
C SER A 296 3.57 -27.86 35.71
N SER A 297 4.80 -27.53 36.12
CA SER A 297 5.82 -27.00 35.21
C SER A 297 5.94 -27.93 34.00
N TYR A 298 5.74 -27.38 32.81
CA TYR A 298 5.87 -28.12 31.55
C TYR A 298 4.82 -29.23 31.29
N GLN A 299 3.72 -29.28 32.05
CA GLN A 299 2.58 -30.15 31.76
C GLN A 299 1.30 -29.33 31.55
N TYR A 300 0.83 -29.36 30.30
CA TYR A 300 -0.35 -28.63 29.85
C TYR A 300 -1.44 -29.61 29.44
N GLU A 301 -2.66 -29.34 29.86
CA GLU A 301 -3.80 -30.17 29.51
C GLU A 301 -4.83 -29.33 28.77
N LEU A 302 -5.25 -29.85 27.61
CA LEU A 302 -6.38 -29.35 26.84
C LEU A 302 -7.65 -30.04 27.32
N TYR A 303 -8.66 -29.26 27.68
CA TYR A 303 -9.95 -29.79 28.09
C TYR A 303 -11.08 -29.02 27.42
N ALA A 304 -12.13 -29.74 27.01
CA ALA A 304 -13.33 -29.11 26.47
C ALA A 304 -14.14 -28.51 27.63
N THR A 305 -14.33 -27.19 27.61
CA THR A 305 -15.14 -26.48 28.60
C THR A 305 -16.62 -26.63 28.27
N HIS A 306 -17.00 -26.35 27.02
CA HIS A 306 -18.38 -26.33 26.55
C HIS A 306 -18.45 -26.85 25.11
N HIS A 307 -19.60 -27.41 24.75
CA HIS A 307 -19.93 -27.75 23.37
C HIS A 307 -21.39 -27.45 23.07
N VAL A 308 -21.68 -26.92 21.88
CA VAL A 308 -23.04 -26.67 21.39
C VAL A 308 -23.18 -27.19 19.98
N GLN A 309 -24.29 -27.88 19.70
CA GLN A 309 -24.64 -28.28 18.36
C GLN A 309 -25.34 -27.13 17.63
N LEU A 310 -24.79 -26.73 16.49
CA LEU A 310 -25.32 -25.71 15.61
C LEU A 310 -26.24 -26.33 14.55
N GLN A 311 -27.16 -25.52 14.04
CA GLN A 311 -28.07 -25.93 12.95
C GLN A 311 -27.37 -26.02 11.60
N TYR A 312 -26.32 -25.23 11.40
CA TYR A 312 -25.57 -25.10 10.15
C TYR A 312 -24.08 -25.17 10.43
N GLU A 313 -23.32 -25.65 9.43
CA GLU A 313 -21.86 -25.70 9.50
C GLU A 313 -21.25 -24.30 9.56
N VAL A 314 -20.20 -24.14 10.35
CA VAL A 314 -19.45 -22.89 10.50
C VAL A 314 -18.46 -22.78 9.35
N SER A 315 -18.45 -21.64 8.66
CA SER A 315 -17.55 -21.37 7.55
C SER A 315 -16.27 -20.66 7.97
N CYS A 316 -16.34 -19.76 8.96
CA CYS A 316 -15.18 -19.03 9.50
C CYS A 316 -15.43 -18.59 10.94
N ILE A 317 -14.36 -18.44 11.72
CA ILE A 317 -14.40 -18.00 13.12
C ILE A 317 -13.34 -16.93 13.31
N SER A 318 -13.69 -15.84 14.00
CA SER A 318 -12.74 -14.82 14.45
C SER A 318 -12.95 -14.52 15.92
N ILE A 319 -11.85 -14.59 16.68
CA ILE A 319 -11.78 -14.14 18.07
C ILE A 319 -11.01 -12.82 18.06
N PRO A 320 -11.64 -11.71 18.43
CA PRO A 320 -10.93 -10.45 18.51
C PRO A 320 -9.99 -10.46 19.73
N GLN A 321 -8.78 -9.94 19.57
CA GLN A 321 -7.76 -9.87 20.63
C GLN A 321 -7.82 -8.50 21.34
N GLU A 322 -7.53 -8.49 22.64
CA GLU A 322 -7.46 -7.27 23.45
C GLU A 322 -6.15 -6.53 23.22
N ASP A 323 -6.23 -5.20 23.17
CA ASP A 323 -5.06 -4.32 23.25
C ASP A 323 -4.49 -4.36 24.67
N CYS A 324 -3.43 -5.14 24.91
CA CYS A 324 -2.65 -5.08 26.15
C CYS A 324 -1.88 -3.75 26.23
N ILE A 325 -2.55 -2.67 26.65
CA ILE A 325 -1.87 -1.46 27.15
C ILE A 325 -1.71 -1.62 28.66
N HIS A 326 -0.48 -1.89 29.09
CA HIS A 326 -0.06 -1.84 30.50
C HIS A 326 -0.27 -0.42 31.07
N ASP A 327 -1.26 -0.25 31.94
CA ASP A 327 -1.35 0.92 32.82
C ASP A 327 -0.34 0.77 33.97
N ASN A 328 0.94 1.04 33.70
CA ASN A 328 1.92 1.34 34.76
C ASN A 328 2.12 2.85 34.85
N VAL A 329 1.09 3.56 35.32
CA VAL A 329 1.27 4.86 35.95
C VAL A 329 0.61 4.80 37.31
N SER A 330 1.42 4.55 38.34
CA SER A 330 1.12 4.89 39.71
C SER A 330 0.95 6.41 39.82
N PHE A 331 -0.27 6.90 39.58
CA PHE A 331 -0.63 8.28 39.90
C PHE A 331 -0.70 8.41 41.43
N SER A 332 0.31 9.06 41.99
CA SER A 332 0.22 9.68 43.31
C SER A 332 -0.83 10.79 43.23
N CYS A 333 -1.83 10.71 44.10
CA CYS A 333 -2.88 11.73 44.22
C CYS A 333 -2.27 13.07 44.66
N GLY A 334 -2.38 14.08 43.79
CA GLY A 334 -2.35 15.48 44.16
C GLY A 334 -3.72 16.08 43.81
N GLU A 335 -4.36 16.69 44.81
CA GLU A 335 -5.65 17.36 44.70
C GLU A 335 -5.63 18.51 43.67
N GLY A 336 -6.69 18.65 42.87
CA GLY A 336 -6.95 19.87 42.11
C GLY A 336 -7.63 19.70 40.74
N ASP A 337 -8.96 19.86 40.76
CA ASP A 337 -9.89 20.34 39.73
C ASP A 337 -10.13 19.61 38.38
N ASP A 338 -11.43 19.35 38.19
CA ASP A 338 -12.15 18.65 37.13
C ASP A 338 -12.15 19.37 35.77
N ILE A 339 -11.61 18.72 34.72
CA ILE A 339 -12.25 18.60 33.38
C ILE A 339 -11.79 17.27 32.75
N CYS A 340 -12.47 16.16 33.07
CA CYS A 340 -12.19 14.85 32.48
C CYS A 340 -12.72 14.73 31.04
N LYS A 341 -11.79 14.67 30.08
CA LYS A 341 -12.00 14.02 28.79
C LYS A 341 -12.05 12.51 29.04
N ASN A 342 -13.25 11.92 29.02
CA ASN A 342 -13.40 10.47 29.12
C ASN A 342 -12.66 9.78 27.96
N PRO A 343 -11.67 8.91 28.21
CA PRO A 343 -11.13 8.03 27.18
C PRO A 343 -12.24 7.06 26.71
N PRO A 344 -12.17 6.55 25.47
CA PRO A 344 -13.16 5.59 24.98
C PRO A 344 -13.19 4.34 25.88
N PRO A 345 -14.37 3.72 26.08
CA PRO A 345 -14.53 2.61 27.01
C PRO A 345 -13.73 1.38 26.53
N LYS A 346 -12.83 0.88 27.39
CA LYS A 346 -12.10 -0.38 27.18
C LYS A 346 -13.10 -1.54 27.21
N VAL A 347 -13.33 -2.18 26.06
CA VAL A 347 -14.10 -3.42 25.93
C VAL A 347 -13.18 -4.58 26.38
N ASN A 348 -13.62 -5.47 27.26
CA ASN A 348 -12.93 -6.76 27.44
C ASN A 348 -13.32 -7.67 26.27
N VAL A 349 -12.51 -7.61 25.21
CA VAL A 349 -12.75 -8.17 23.87
C VAL A 349 -12.63 -9.71 23.84
N CYS A 350 -12.02 -10.35 24.85
CA CYS A 350 -11.87 -11.82 24.88
C CYS A 350 -13.14 -12.62 25.27
N LYS A 351 -14.31 -11.98 25.31
CA LYS A 351 -15.56 -12.57 25.80
C LYS A 351 -16.55 -12.98 24.72
N PHE A 352 -16.23 -12.78 23.44
CA PHE A 352 -17.10 -13.17 22.34
C PHE A 352 -16.30 -13.61 21.11
N ALA A 353 -16.94 -14.39 20.23
CA ALA A 353 -16.43 -14.71 18.90
C ALA A 353 -17.45 -14.29 17.84
N VAL A 354 -16.94 -14.01 16.65
CA VAL A 354 -17.77 -13.80 15.46
C VAL A 354 -17.64 -15.04 14.58
N ILE A 355 -18.77 -15.62 14.19
CA ILE A 355 -18.83 -16.80 13.33
C ILE A 355 -19.57 -16.46 12.03
N GLY A 356 -19.08 -17.00 10.91
CA GLY A 356 -19.83 -17.10 9.66
C GLY A 356 -20.38 -18.52 9.52
N THR A 357 -21.57 -18.68 8.94
CA THR A 357 -22.14 -20.01 8.70
C THR A 357 -22.37 -20.30 7.21
N HIS A 358 -22.52 -21.57 6.87
CA HIS A 358 -22.84 -22.03 5.51
C HIS A 358 -24.26 -21.63 5.08
N ARG A 359 -25.15 -21.35 6.03
CA ARG A 359 -26.32 -20.51 5.77
C ARG A 359 -25.81 -19.06 5.79
N PRO A 360 -26.01 -18.26 4.74
CA PRO A 360 -25.37 -16.94 4.63
C PRO A 360 -25.81 -16.00 5.78
N SER A 361 -25.09 -16.05 6.90
CA SER A 361 -25.30 -15.32 8.15
C SER A 361 -23.97 -15.10 8.86
N VAL A 362 -23.91 -14.03 9.63
CA VAL A 362 -22.82 -13.69 10.54
C VAL A 362 -23.43 -13.60 11.94
N GLU A 363 -22.87 -14.31 12.90
CA GLU A 363 -23.41 -14.43 14.25
C GLU A 363 -22.34 -14.08 15.27
N ILE A 364 -22.74 -13.39 16.34
CA ILE A 364 -21.87 -13.10 17.48
C ILE A 364 -22.25 -14.05 18.60
N ILE A 365 -21.28 -14.77 19.13
CA ILE A 365 -21.46 -15.74 20.22
C ILE A 365 -20.68 -15.30 21.46
N SER A 366 -21.26 -15.49 22.64
CA SER A 366 -20.55 -15.29 23.91
C SER A 366 -19.59 -16.45 24.19
N LEU A 367 -18.41 -16.14 24.71
CA LEU A 367 -17.39 -17.10 25.17
C LEU A 367 -17.25 -17.08 26.70
N GLU A 368 -18.10 -16.33 27.41
CA GLU A 368 -18.02 -16.27 28.88
C GLU A 368 -18.39 -17.62 29.52
N PRO A 369 -17.67 -18.07 30.56
CA PRO A 369 -17.88 -19.39 31.17
C PRO A 369 -19.27 -19.62 31.80
N GLY A 370 -20.11 -18.59 31.94
CA GLY A 370 -21.51 -18.70 32.43
C GLY A 370 -22.59 -18.64 31.34
N GLU A 371 -22.31 -18.05 30.18
CA GLU A 371 -23.20 -17.98 29.00
C GLU A 371 -22.49 -18.44 27.72
N ALA A 372 -21.57 -19.40 27.86
CA ALA A 372 -20.72 -19.84 26.76
C ALA A 372 -21.57 -20.39 25.62
N LEU A 373 -21.24 -19.98 24.39
CA LEU A 373 -21.87 -20.38 23.14
C LEU A 373 -23.32 -19.88 22.96
N ARG A 374 -23.78 -18.92 23.77
CA ARG A 374 -25.05 -18.22 23.51
C ARG A 374 -24.89 -17.25 22.34
N VAL A 375 -25.77 -17.37 21.34
CA VAL A 375 -25.85 -16.41 20.23
C VAL A 375 -26.42 -15.08 20.76
N LEU A 376 -25.62 -14.03 20.70
CA LEU A 376 -25.97 -12.68 21.15
C LEU A 376 -26.71 -11.91 20.06
N THR A 377 -26.31 -12.10 18.80
CA THR A 377 -26.76 -11.26 17.68
C THR A 377 -26.55 -11.99 16.36
N ILE A 378 -27.48 -11.80 15.41
CA ILE A 378 -27.45 -12.42 14.08
C ILE A 378 -27.59 -11.34 13.01
N GLY A 379 -26.72 -11.39 12.00
CA GLY A 379 -26.81 -10.62 10.76
C GLY A 379 -27.03 -11.54 9.58
N THR A 380 -28.17 -11.42 8.89
CA THR A 380 -28.43 -12.20 7.68
C THR A 380 -27.72 -11.59 6.48
N VAL A 381 -27.01 -12.41 5.70
CA VAL A 381 -26.38 -11.99 4.45
C VAL A 381 -27.37 -12.19 3.31
N SER A 382 -27.99 -11.10 2.87
CA SER A 382 -28.85 -11.08 1.67
C SER A 382 -28.25 -10.17 0.61
N VAL A 383 -27.62 -10.76 -0.40
CA VAL A 383 -27.07 -10.02 -1.54
C VAL A 383 -27.91 -10.32 -2.77
N ASN A 384 -28.47 -9.28 -3.38
CA ASN A 384 -29.26 -9.40 -4.60
C ASN A 384 -28.47 -8.90 -5.81
N ASN A 385 -28.67 -9.56 -6.95
CA ASN A 385 -28.20 -9.10 -8.26
C ASN A 385 -28.90 -7.79 -8.67
N ALA A 386 -28.37 -7.12 -9.70
CA ALA A 386 -29.01 -5.95 -10.32
C ALA A 386 -30.46 -6.22 -10.81
N LEU A 387 -30.79 -7.50 -11.05
CA LEU A 387 -32.11 -7.99 -11.44
C LEU A 387 -33.00 -8.42 -10.25
N GLY A 388 -32.57 -8.18 -9.01
CA GLY A 388 -33.34 -8.50 -7.79
C GLY A 388 -33.30 -9.96 -7.32
N ALA A 389 -32.64 -10.87 -8.06
CA ALA A 389 -32.49 -12.27 -7.66
C ALA A 389 -31.36 -12.46 -6.63
N PRO A 390 -31.50 -13.38 -5.65
CA PRO A 390 -30.45 -13.67 -4.68
C PRO A 390 -29.20 -14.22 -5.38
N MET A 391 -28.04 -13.66 -5.04
CA MET A 391 -26.74 -14.11 -5.54
C MET A 391 -26.35 -15.45 -4.92
N SER A 392 -25.88 -16.38 -5.75
CA SER A 392 -25.28 -17.63 -5.27
C SER A 392 -23.88 -17.39 -4.70
N GLY A 393 -23.45 -18.23 -3.74
CA GLY A 393 -22.10 -18.19 -3.18
C GLY A 393 -21.84 -17.10 -2.11
N CYS A 394 -22.88 -16.59 -1.45
CA CYS A 394 -22.75 -15.58 -0.39
C CYS A 394 -22.30 -16.13 0.97
N ILE A 395 -21.44 -17.15 0.98
CA ILE A 395 -20.92 -17.76 2.20
C ILE A 395 -19.74 -16.90 2.70
N PRO A 396 -19.72 -16.49 3.99
CA PRO A 396 -18.57 -15.81 4.56
C PRO A 396 -17.32 -16.69 4.56
N GLU A 397 -16.25 -16.22 3.93
CA GLU A 397 -14.93 -16.85 3.99
C GLU A 397 -14.13 -16.35 5.20
N ASN A 398 -14.31 -15.08 5.55
CA ASN A 398 -13.64 -14.48 6.69
C ASN A 398 -14.54 -13.43 7.34
N VAL A 399 -14.56 -13.38 8.66
CA VAL A 399 -15.29 -12.40 9.45
C VAL A 399 -14.33 -11.74 10.43
N ARG A 400 -14.49 -10.44 10.67
CA ARG A 400 -13.66 -9.73 11.64
C ARG A 400 -14.44 -8.63 12.34
N PHE A 401 -14.22 -8.53 13.64
CA PHE A 401 -14.69 -7.40 14.43
C PHE A 401 -13.68 -6.26 14.34
N VAL A 402 -14.17 -5.05 14.09
CA VAL A 402 -13.33 -3.85 14.02
C VAL A 402 -13.90 -2.82 14.98
N ALA A 403 -13.05 -2.38 15.90
CA ALA A 403 -13.33 -1.24 16.74
C ALA A 403 -12.76 0.01 16.07
N ALA A 404 -13.53 1.08 16.01
CA ALA A 404 -13.09 2.39 15.51
C ALA A 404 -13.88 3.45 16.29
N GLU A 405 -14.20 4.61 15.71
CA GLU A 405 -15.21 5.51 16.28
C GLU A 405 -16.57 4.82 16.50
N ARG A 406 -16.84 3.77 15.72
CA ARG A 406 -17.97 2.85 15.88
C ARG A 406 -17.49 1.41 15.72
N PHE A 407 -18.21 0.47 16.32
CA PHE A 407 -17.96 -0.95 16.13
C PHE A 407 -18.72 -1.43 14.89
N TYR A 408 -18.02 -2.15 14.02
CA TYR A 408 -18.65 -2.84 12.90
C TYR A 408 -18.00 -4.20 12.67
N ILE A 409 -18.78 -5.09 12.07
CA ILE A 409 -18.32 -6.41 11.67
C ILE A 409 -18.13 -6.39 10.16
N LEU A 410 -16.95 -6.79 9.73
CA LEU A 410 -16.63 -7.01 8.33
C LEU A 410 -16.80 -8.49 8.00
N ALA A 411 -17.48 -8.78 6.90
CA ALA A 411 -17.58 -10.13 6.37
C ALA A 411 -17.13 -10.15 4.92
N GLY A 412 -16.03 -10.86 4.66
CA GLY A 412 -15.56 -11.18 3.33
C GLY A 412 -16.22 -12.46 2.83
N LEU A 413 -16.87 -12.41 1.68
CA LEU A 413 -17.58 -13.55 1.09
C LEU A 413 -16.72 -14.30 0.07
N ARG A 414 -17.04 -15.58 -0.15
CA ARG A 414 -16.38 -16.42 -1.17
C ARG A 414 -16.52 -15.92 -2.60
N ASN A 415 -17.51 -15.08 -2.89
CA ASN A 415 -17.79 -14.53 -4.21
C ASN A 415 -17.11 -13.17 -4.49
N GLY A 416 -16.19 -12.72 -3.65
CA GLY A 416 -15.43 -11.46 -3.86
C GLY A 416 -16.12 -10.21 -3.32
N MET A 417 -17.17 -10.36 -2.51
CA MET A 417 -17.89 -9.24 -1.90
C MET A 417 -17.48 -9.03 -0.46
N LEU A 418 -17.47 -7.76 -0.05
CA LEU A 418 -17.22 -7.32 1.31
C LEU A 418 -18.47 -6.65 1.86
N LEU A 419 -18.90 -7.11 3.02
CA LEU A 419 -20.05 -6.61 3.75
C LEU A 419 -19.60 -5.92 5.03
N ARG A 420 -20.31 -4.85 5.39
CA ARG A 420 -20.18 -4.17 6.69
C ARG A 420 -21.50 -4.23 7.42
N PHE A 421 -21.46 -4.80 8.61
CA PHE A 421 -22.56 -4.87 9.55
C PHE A 421 -22.32 -3.91 10.72
N GLU A 422 -23.36 -3.22 11.16
CA GLU A 422 -23.34 -2.35 12.34
C GLU A 422 -24.48 -2.78 13.28
N SER A 423 -24.27 -2.64 14.59
CA SER A 423 -25.30 -2.92 15.58
C SER A 423 -26.27 -1.74 15.68
N GLU A 424 -27.58 -2.01 15.79
CA GLU A 424 -28.62 -0.99 15.80
C GLU A 424 -28.62 -0.13 17.08
N THR A 425 -28.13 -0.68 18.19
CA THR A 425 -28.03 0.02 19.47
C THR A 425 -26.81 0.94 19.49
N ARG A 426 -27.06 2.25 19.50
CA ARG A 426 -26.06 3.31 19.76
C ARG A 426 -25.44 3.21 21.17
N ASP A 427 -26.06 2.43 22.04
CA ASP A 427 -25.61 2.22 23.40
C ASP A 427 -24.57 1.10 23.43
N TYR A 428 -23.33 1.53 23.65
CA TYR A 428 -22.28 0.81 24.35
C TYR A 428 -22.53 -0.70 24.55
N LEU A 429 -21.99 -1.55 23.67
CA LEU A 429 -21.73 -2.97 23.99
C LEU A 429 -20.90 -3.18 25.29
N PRO A 430 -20.13 -2.20 25.84
CA PRO A 430 -19.63 -2.32 27.22
C PRO A 430 -20.72 -2.41 28.30
N GLY A 431 -21.94 -1.94 28.06
CA GLY A 431 -23.00 -1.81 29.07
C GLY A 431 -23.74 -3.12 29.38
N PHE A 432 -23.84 -4.05 28.43
CA PHE A 432 -24.37 -5.40 28.71
C PHE A 432 -23.39 -6.30 29.46
N LEU A 433 -22.12 -5.88 29.58
CA LEU A 433 -21.06 -6.61 30.27
C LEU A 433 -20.84 -6.15 31.73
N TYR A 434 -21.60 -5.15 32.20
CA TYR A 434 -21.56 -4.67 33.59
C TYR A 434 -22.96 -4.68 34.23
N LYS A 435 -23.23 -5.80 34.90
CA LYS A 435 -24.09 -6.00 36.07
C LYS A 435 -25.63 -6.11 35.96
N ASP A 436 -26.05 -7.18 36.63
CA ASP A 436 -27.13 -7.32 37.61
C ASP A 436 -28.59 -7.31 37.13
N SER A 437 -29.11 -8.53 37.06
CA SER A 437 -30.50 -8.93 37.35
C SER A 437 -31.59 -8.55 36.34
N SER A 438 -32.36 -9.59 35.99
CA SER A 438 -33.57 -9.62 35.16
C SER A 438 -33.34 -9.53 33.64
N ILE A 439 -33.76 -10.61 32.99
CA ILE A 439 -33.82 -10.85 31.54
C ILE A 439 -34.32 -9.61 30.78
N PRO A 440 -33.65 -9.27 29.66
CA PRO A 440 -34.42 -9.10 28.44
C PRO A 440 -33.79 -9.93 27.31
N SER A 441 -34.57 -10.90 26.84
CA SER A 441 -34.42 -11.57 25.55
C SER A 441 -34.70 -10.57 24.42
N VAL A 442 -33.75 -9.69 24.11
CA VAL A 442 -33.79 -8.89 22.89
C VAL A 442 -32.70 -9.44 21.98
N ASN A 443 -33.10 -10.30 21.05
CA ASN A 443 -32.28 -10.67 19.90
C ASN A 443 -32.03 -9.37 19.11
N THR A 444 -30.91 -8.71 19.38
CA THR A 444 -30.49 -7.55 18.61
C THR A 444 -30.01 -8.07 17.25
N PHE A 445 -30.44 -7.44 16.15
CA PHE A 445 -30.02 -7.84 14.80
C PHE A 445 -28.87 -6.95 14.33
N LEU A 446 -27.97 -7.51 13.52
CA LEU A 446 -26.97 -6.71 12.82
C LEU A 446 -27.57 -6.14 11.54
N GLN A 447 -27.52 -4.82 11.40
CA GLN A 447 -27.95 -4.16 10.18
C GLN A 447 -26.81 -4.16 9.16
N LEU A 448 -27.10 -4.61 7.94
CA LEU A 448 -26.18 -4.53 6.82
C LEU A 448 -26.12 -3.08 6.30
N ILE A 449 -24.98 -2.41 6.48
CA ILE A 449 -24.80 -0.99 6.15
C ILE A 449 -24.24 -0.81 4.74
N SER A 450 -23.27 -1.62 4.35
CA SER A 450 -22.62 -1.47 3.05
C SER A 450 -22.26 -2.80 2.43
N ILE A 451 -22.42 -2.87 1.11
CA ILE A 451 -22.05 -3.99 0.27
C ILE A 451 -21.12 -3.45 -0.82
N ARG A 452 -19.93 -4.05 -0.97
CA ARG A 452 -18.97 -3.66 -2.00
C ARG A 452 -18.36 -4.88 -2.66
N ARG A 453 -18.24 -4.86 -3.99
CA ARG A 453 -17.48 -5.88 -4.72
C ARG A 453 -16.01 -5.48 -4.76
N ILE A 454 -15.15 -6.31 -4.19
CA ILE A 454 -13.70 -6.12 -4.14
C ILE A 454 -13.01 -6.91 -5.27
N GLY A 455 -13.53 -8.11 -5.56
CA GLY A 455 -13.02 -8.98 -6.63
C GLY A 455 -14.00 -10.08 -7.03
N ILE A 456 -13.46 -11.18 -7.55
CA ILE A 456 -14.20 -12.40 -7.90
C ILE A 456 -13.74 -13.63 -7.12
N THR A 457 -12.57 -13.60 -6.50
CA THR A 457 -12.07 -14.64 -5.58
C THR A 457 -12.53 -14.38 -4.12
N PRO A 458 -12.48 -15.41 -3.25
CA PRO A 458 -12.83 -15.25 -1.83
C PRO A 458 -12.06 -14.10 -1.15
N VAL A 459 -12.78 -13.36 -0.30
CA VAL A 459 -12.23 -12.20 0.40
C VAL A 459 -11.64 -12.60 1.76
N LEU A 460 -10.33 -12.42 1.93
CA LEU A 460 -9.62 -12.60 3.19
C LEU A 460 -9.39 -11.24 3.87
N LEU A 461 -9.59 -11.17 5.19
CA LEU A 461 -9.42 -9.97 5.98
C LEU A 461 -8.23 -10.16 6.93
N VAL A 462 -7.14 -9.45 6.67
CA VAL A 462 -5.89 -9.58 7.43
C VAL A 462 -5.56 -8.23 8.07
N PRO A 463 -5.50 -8.12 9.40
CA PRO A 463 -5.15 -6.88 10.07
C PRO A 463 -3.65 -6.61 9.90
N ILE A 464 -3.24 -5.34 9.94
CA ILE A 464 -1.82 -4.99 9.96
C ILE A 464 -1.22 -5.18 11.36
N HIS A 465 -2.04 -4.96 12.40
CA HIS A 465 -1.66 -5.15 13.80
C HIS A 465 -2.76 -5.93 14.52
N ASP A 466 -2.42 -6.62 15.61
CA ASP A 466 -3.36 -7.46 16.36
C ASP A 466 -4.49 -6.67 17.04
N SER A 467 -4.38 -5.34 17.10
CA SER A 467 -5.39 -4.45 17.66
C SER A 467 -6.71 -4.46 16.89
N ALA A 468 -7.82 -4.30 17.62
CA ALA A 468 -9.15 -4.17 17.01
C ALA A 468 -9.33 -2.91 16.15
N ASN A 469 -8.48 -1.88 16.36
CA ASN A 469 -8.48 -0.61 15.61
C ASN A 469 -7.49 -0.59 14.44
N ALA A 470 -6.85 -1.72 14.12
CA ALA A 470 -5.85 -1.76 13.05
C ALA A 470 -6.47 -1.53 11.67
N ASP A 471 -5.67 -0.95 10.78
CA ASP A 471 -5.94 -1.01 9.35
C ASP A 471 -5.95 -2.47 8.87
N ILE A 472 -6.79 -2.76 7.89
CA ILE A 472 -7.04 -4.12 7.41
C ILE A 472 -6.66 -4.22 5.94
N ILE A 473 -5.89 -5.24 5.61
CA ILE A 473 -5.65 -5.67 4.24
C ILE A 473 -6.78 -6.61 3.84
N VAL A 474 -7.48 -6.23 2.78
CA VAL A 474 -8.52 -7.02 2.15
C VAL A 474 -7.89 -7.66 0.92
N LEU A 475 -7.71 -8.98 0.96
CA LEU A 475 -7.15 -9.76 -0.14
C LEU A 475 -8.28 -10.45 -0.90
N SER A 476 -8.26 -10.34 -2.23
CA SER A 476 -9.13 -11.06 -3.18
C SER A 476 -8.31 -11.19 -4.46
N ASP A 477 -8.83 -10.81 -5.63
CA ASP A 477 -8.03 -10.78 -6.87
C ASP A 477 -6.82 -9.84 -6.75
N ARG A 478 -6.99 -8.79 -5.93
CA ARG A 478 -6.00 -7.75 -5.65
C ARG A 478 -6.00 -7.43 -4.16
N PRO A 479 -4.85 -7.02 -3.61
CA PRO A 479 -4.78 -6.52 -2.24
C PRO A 479 -5.30 -5.08 -2.15
N TRP A 480 -6.12 -4.81 -1.15
CA TRP A 480 -6.65 -3.49 -0.82
C TRP A 480 -6.33 -3.15 0.62
N LEU A 481 -5.94 -1.90 0.88
CA LEU A 481 -5.83 -1.33 2.22
C LEU A 481 -7.16 -0.69 2.59
N LEU A 482 -7.72 -1.16 3.69
CA LEU A 482 -8.91 -0.62 4.35
C LEU A 482 -8.47 0.13 5.58
N HIS A 483 -8.70 1.43 5.61
CA HIS A 483 -8.40 2.27 6.77
C HIS A 483 -9.64 3.00 7.25
N ALA A 484 -9.73 3.23 8.56
CA ALA A 484 -10.79 4.04 9.13
C ALA A 484 -10.61 5.50 8.66
N ALA A 485 -11.67 6.09 8.13
CA ALA A 485 -11.81 7.52 7.93
C ALA A 485 -12.95 7.99 8.85
N ARG A 486 -12.90 9.24 9.33
CA ARG A 486 -13.78 9.82 10.38
C ARG A 486 -15.17 9.17 10.50
N HIS A 487 -15.91 8.98 9.41
CA HIS A 487 -17.23 8.31 9.44
C HIS A 487 -17.44 7.19 8.42
N SER A 488 -16.39 6.72 7.75
CA SER A 488 -16.50 5.68 6.72
C SER A 488 -15.21 4.87 6.59
N LEU A 489 -15.27 3.80 5.81
CA LEU A 489 -14.08 3.05 5.43
C LEU A 489 -13.54 3.62 4.13
N ALA A 490 -12.25 3.97 4.11
CA ALA A 490 -11.57 4.31 2.88
C ALA A 490 -10.83 3.07 2.34
N TYR A 491 -10.93 2.91 1.01
CA TYR A 491 -10.40 1.77 0.28
C TYR A 491 -9.31 2.27 -0.65
N SER A 492 -8.10 1.78 -0.48
CA SER A 492 -6.98 2.09 -1.36
C SER A 492 -6.43 0.79 -1.92
N SER A 493 -6.36 0.63 -3.24
CA SER A 493 -5.69 -0.54 -3.82
C SER A 493 -4.22 -0.54 -3.42
N ILE A 494 -3.63 -1.71 -3.18
CA ILE A 494 -2.19 -1.84 -2.99
C ILE A 494 -1.58 -2.21 -4.35
N SER A 495 -0.58 -1.46 -4.79
CA SER A 495 0.10 -1.67 -6.07
C SER A 495 1.09 -2.84 -5.98
N PHE A 496 0.56 -4.05 -5.80
CA PHE A 496 1.31 -5.29 -5.72
C PHE A 496 0.68 -6.38 -6.61
N LEU A 497 1.43 -7.45 -6.87
CA LEU A 497 0.97 -8.60 -7.64
C LEU A 497 -0.25 -9.25 -6.99
N SER A 498 -1.02 -10.01 -7.77
CA SER A 498 -2.07 -10.87 -7.19
C SER A 498 -1.42 -11.91 -6.26
N ALA A 499 -1.88 -11.95 -5.02
CA ALA A 499 -1.31 -12.79 -3.97
C ALA A 499 -2.38 -13.76 -3.46
N SER A 500 -1.97 -14.97 -3.10
CA SER A 500 -2.87 -15.96 -2.53
C SER A 500 -3.12 -15.71 -1.04
N HIS A 501 -2.06 -15.32 -0.32
CA HIS A 501 -2.09 -15.08 1.12
C HIS A 501 -1.25 -13.87 1.48
N VAL A 502 -1.60 -13.23 2.60
CA VAL A 502 -0.86 -12.13 3.20
C VAL A 502 -0.88 -12.28 4.72
N THR A 503 0.22 -11.93 5.37
CA THR A 503 0.30 -11.87 6.83
C THR A 503 1.19 -10.69 7.25
N PRO A 504 0.85 -9.95 8.32
CA PRO A 504 1.75 -8.95 8.86
C PRO A 504 2.98 -9.62 9.46
N VAL A 505 4.14 -9.01 9.28
CA VAL A 505 5.40 -9.50 9.85
C VAL A 505 6.19 -8.34 10.42
N SER A 506 6.67 -8.52 11.64
CA SER A 506 7.36 -7.48 12.39
C SER A 506 8.65 -8.12 12.85
N SER A 507 9.76 -7.61 12.35
CA SER A 507 11.10 -8.03 12.71
C SER A 507 11.95 -6.82 13.08
N VAL A 508 13.13 -7.06 13.64
CA VAL A 508 14.08 -5.99 13.98
C VAL A 508 14.49 -5.20 12.75
N ASP A 509 14.61 -5.88 11.59
CA ASP A 509 15.00 -5.27 10.32
C ASP A 509 13.84 -4.54 9.63
N CYS A 510 12.61 -5.05 9.79
CA CYS A 510 11.39 -4.47 9.22
C CYS A 510 10.24 -4.50 10.25
N PRO A 511 10.02 -3.41 11.01
CA PRO A 511 8.99 -3.39 12.06
C PRO A 511 7.56 -3.42 11.49
N ASN A 512 7.35 -2.84 10.30
CA ASN A 512 6.05 -2.75 9.62
C ASN A 512 6.02 -3.55 8.32
N GLY A 513 6.56 -4.76 8.34
CA GLY A 513 6.59 -5.65 7.18
C GLY A 513 5.24 -6.31 6.90
N LEU A 514 5.02 -6.62 5.63
CA LEU A 514 3.95 -7.49 5.14
C LEU A 514 4.59 -8.59 4.31
N LEU A 515 4.13 -9.82 4.52
CA LEU A 515 4.60 -10.96 3.75
C LEU A 515 3.49 -11.43 2.82
N PHE A 516 3.74 -11.37 1.51
CA PHE A 516 2.82 -11.85 0.49
C PHE A 516 3.31 -13.17 -0.12
N VAL A 517 2.40 -14.09 -0.35
CA VAL A 517 2.64 -15.28 -1.19
C VAL A 517 2.11 -14.99 -2.59
N ALA A 518 3.01 -14.77 -3.55
CA ALA A 518 2.65 -14.47 -4.94
C ALA A 518 3.64 -15.17 -5.88
N GLU A 519 3.14 -15.73 -7.00
CA GLU A 519 3.95 -16.49 -7.97
C GLU A 519 4.75 -17.65 -7.35
N SER A 520 4.19 -18.33 -6.34
CA SER A 520 4.90 -19.36 -5.55
C SER A 520 6.15 -18.87 -4.82
N CYS A 521 6.31 -17.56 -4.65
CA CYS A 521 7.39 -16.92 -3.88
C CYS A 521 6.83 -16.22 -2.65
N LEU A 522 7.67 -16.08 -1.61
CA LEU A 522 7.45 -15.15 -0.51
C LEU A 522 8.07 -13.80 -0.84
N HIS A 523 7.26 -12.74 -0.71
CA HIS A 523 7.69 -11.35 -0.91
C HIS A 523 7.51 -10.59 0.39
N LEU A 524 8.62 -10.15 0.98
CA LEU A 524 8.62 -9.25 2.13
C LEU A 524 8.57 -7.82 1.62
N VAL A 525 7.53 -7.09 2.00
CA VAL A 525 7.29 -5.73 1.52
C VAL A 525 6.92 -4.79 2.66
N GLU A 526 7.15 -3.49 2.47
CA GLU A 526 6.71 -2.44 3.40
C GLU A 526 5.81 -1.44 2.68
N LEU A 527 4.75 -0.97 3.33
CA LEU A 527 3.85 0.03 2.76
C LEU A 527 4.51 1.42 2.81
N VAL A 528 4.59 2.07 1.64
CA VAL A 528 5.11 3.43 1.54
C VAL A 528 4.02 4.43 1.95
N HIS A 529 4.18 5.00 3.13
CA HIS A 529 3.26 5.98 3.68
C HIS A 529 3.31 7.30 2.88
N GLY A 530 2.14 7.87 2.54
CA GLY A 530 2.02 9.26 2.10
C GLY A 530 1.79 9.53 0.61
N LYS A 531 1.66 8.51 -0.26
CA LYS A 531 1.30 8.72 -1.68
C LYS A 531 0.11 7.85 -2.09
N ARG A 532 -1.06 8.48 -2.26
CA ARG A 532 -2.26 7.85 -2.86
C ARG A 532 -2.13 7.62 -4.36
N LEU A 533 -1.28 8.42 -5.02
CA LEU A 533 -1.00 8.36 -6.44
C LEU A 533 0.46 7.98 -6.61
N ASN A 534 0.71 6.74 -7.03
CA ASN A 534 2.04 6.29 -7.37
C ASN A 534 2.40 6.81 -8.76
N ALA A 535 3.44 7.63 -8.86
CA ALA A 535 4.01 8.08 -10.13
C ALA A 535 5.46 7.60 -10.25
N GLN A 536 5.71 6.63 -11.13
CA GLN A 536 7.05 6.22 -11.52
C GLN A 536 7.54 7.11 -12.66
N LYS A 537 8.70 7.77 -12.51
CA LYS A 537 9.28 8.68 -13.52
C LYS A 537 10.31 7.94 -14.37
N PHE A 538 10.15 8.02 -15.70
CA PHE A 538 11.15 7.62 -16.68
C PHE A 538 11.69 8.85 -17.41
N SER A 539 12.98 9.13 -17.21
CA SER A 539 13.68 10.22 -17.88
C SER A 539 14.03 9.82 -19.31
N ILE A 540 13.14 10.15 -20.24
CA ILE A 540 13.33 9.84 -21.66
C ILE A 540 14.09 10.94 -22.41
N GLY A 541 14.28 12.13 -21.82
CA GLY A 541 15.00 13.25 -22.44
C GLY A 541 14.21 13.95 -23.55
N GLY A 542 14.38 15.27 -23.67
CA GLY A 542 13.50 16.10 -24.48
C GLY A 542 12.09 16.21 -23.88
N THR A 543 11.19 16.89 -24.59
CA THR A 543 9.78 17.07 -24.18
C THR A 543 8.88 16.01 -24.84
N PRO A 544 8.25 15.11 -24.07
CA PRO A 544 7.33 14.12 -24.63
C PRO A 544 5.96 14.73 -24.95
N ARG A 545 5.47 14.55 -26.18
CA ARG A 545 4.26 15.20 -26.72
C ARG A 545 3.06 14.31 -26.85
N LYS A 546 3.29 13.07 -27.29
CA LYS A 546 2.25 12.08 -27.60
C LYS A 546 2.75 10.72 -27.15
N VAL A 547 1.88 9.93 -26.52
CA VAL A 547 2.15 8.55 -26.13
C VAL A 547 1.06 7.64 -26.64
N LEU A 548 1.45 6.51 -27.24
CA LEU A 548 0.54 5.46 -27.67
C LEU A 548 1.04 4.12 -27.14
N TYR A 549 0.12 3.24 -26.76
CA TYR A 549 0.45 1.87 -26.39
C TYR A 549 0.19 0.94 -27.57
N HIS A 550 1.20 0.16 -27.95
CA HIS A 550 1.09 -0.84 -29.02
C HIS A 550 0.87 -2.23 -28.43
N ASN A 551 -0.35 -2.76 -28.61
CA ASN A 551 -0.80 -4.00 -27.98
C ASN A 551 0.02 -5.25 -28.38
N GLU A 552 0.41 -5.36 -29.66
CA GLU A 552 1.09 -6.56 -30.17
C GLU A 552 2.52 -6.68 -29.66
N SER A 553 3.27 -5.57 -29.64
CA SER A 553 4.64 -5.56 -29.10
C SER A 553 4.72 -5.28 -27.60
N ARG A 554 3.60 -4.91 -26.96
CA ARG A 554 3.52 -4.48 -25.55
C ARG A 554 4.51 -3.36 -25.21
N THR A 555 4.66 -2.38 -26.09
CA THR A 555 5.58 -1.25 -25.90
C THR A 555 4.87 0.09 -26.04
N LEU A 556 5.48 1.14 -25.49
CA LEU A 556 5.01 2.51 -25.64
C LEU A 556 5.74 3.19 -26.79
N LEU A 557 5.00 3.91 -27.61
CA LEU A 557 5.53 4.80 -28.63
C LEU A 557 5.39 6.22 -28.12
N VAL A 558 6.50 6.95 -28.02
CA VAL A 558 6.52 8.31 -27.50
C VAL A 558 7.12 9.25 -28.52
N LEU A 559 6.37 10.30 -28.86
CA LEU A 559 6.86 11.39 -29.68
C LEU A 559 7.55 12.43 -28.79
N ARG A 560 8.78 12.84 -29.14
CA ARG A 560 9.55 13.82 -28.37
C ARG A 560 9.97 15.00 -29.25
N THR A 561 10.05 16.18 -28.62
CA THR A 561 10.46 17.45 -29.24
C THR A 561 11.46 18.18 -28.36
N GLY A 562 12.28 19.09 -28.91
CA GLY A 562 13.18 19.93 -28.11
C GLY A 562 14.39 19.15 -27.57
N LEU A 563 15.03 18.37 -28.43
CA LEU A 563 16.22 17.59 -28.12
C LEU A 563 17.45 18.52 -28.10
N ASN A 564 18.11 18.63 -26.96
CA ASN A 564 19.33 19.43 -26.84
C ASN A 564 20.46 18.80 -27.67
N GLY A 565 20.97 19.55 -28.66
CA GLY A 565 22.22 19.24 -29.36
C GLY A 565 22.15 18.40 -30.64
N ALA A 566 20.96 18.17 -31.22
CA ALA A 566 20.83 17.44 -32.49
C ALA A 566 20.37 18.36 -33.64
N SER A 567 20.75 18.01 -34.88
CA SER A 567 20.24 18.62 -36.12
C SER A 567 18.74 18.41 -36.32
N SER A 568 18.16 17.40 -35.66
CA SER A 568 16.74 17.04 -35.68
C SER A 568 16.00 17.60 -34.46
N SER A 569 14.90 18.31 -34.70
CA SER A 569 14.06 18.92 -33.66
C SER A 569 13.11 17.94 -32.95
N SER A 570 12.80 16.80 -33.58
CA SER A 570 11.90 15.78 -33.03
C SER A 570 12.34 14.35 -33.36
N ASP A 571 11.96 13.41 -32.50
CA ASP A 571 12.11 11.98 -32.73
C ASP A 571 10.94 11.17 -32.13
N VAL A 572 10.72 9.97 -32.66
CA VAL A 572 9.79 8.97 -32.14
C VAL A 572 10.62 7.87 -31.49
N VAL A 573 10.30 7.51 -30.25
CA VAL A 573 10.97 6.42 -29.52
C VAL A 573 10.01 5.33 -29.11
N GLN A 574 10.49 4.10 -29.15
CA GLN A 574 9.84 2.96 -28.55
C GLN A 574 10.44 2.74 -27.15
N VAL A 575 9.58 2.64 -26.15
CA VAL A 575 9.94 2.58 -24.73
C VAL A 575 9.33 1.33 -24.11
N ASP A 576 10.13 0.62 -23.32
CA ASP A 576 9.63 -0.44 -22.45
C ASP A 576 8.83 0.17 -21.28
N PRO A 577 7.52 -0.15 -21.12
CA PRO A 577 6.69 0.36 -20.04
C PRO A 577 7.12 -0.05 -18.62
N GLN A 578 7.91 -1.12 -18.43
CA GLN A 578 8.34 -1.55 -17.08
C GLN A 578 9.50 -0.71 -16.54
N ASN A 579 10.51 -0.51 -17.38
CA ASN A 579 11.81 0.03 -16.97
C ASN A 579 12.10 1.40 -17.60
N GLY A 580 11.30 1.84 -18.56
CA GLY A 580 11.52 3.11 -19.27
C GLY A 580 12.70 3.06 -20.24
N VAL A 581 13.23 1.88 -20.57
CA VAL A 581 14.38 1.71 -21.46
C VAL A 581 13.96 2.01 -22.91
N LEU A 582 14.77 2.81 -23.61
CA LEU A 582 14.58 3.13 -25.02
C LEU A 582 15.02 1.92 -25.87
N LEU A 583 14.06 1.27 -26.54
CA LEU A 583 14.30 0.09 -27.39
C LEU A 583 14.74 0.50 -28.80
N SER A 584 14.04 1.46 -29.39
CA SER A 584 14.32 1.97 -30.73
C SER A 584 14.07 3.48 -30.79
N ARG A 585 14.78 4.15 -31.70
CA ARG A 585 14.68 5.60 -31.91
C ARG A 585 14.67 5.91 -33.41
N TYR A 586 13.69 6.69 -33.81
CA TYR A 586 13.55 7.20 -35.16
C TYR A 586 13.61 8.73 -35.14
N LYS A 587 14.66 9.30 -35.75
CA LYS A 587 14.86 10.76 -35.81
C LYS A 587 14.20 11.33 -37.06
N CYS A 588 13.45 12.42 -36.93
CA CYS A 588 12.95 13.18 -38.07
C CYS A 588 14.10 13.89 -38.81
N GLU A 589 13.88 14.35 -40.05
CA GLU A 589 14.90 15.10 -40.77
C GLU A 589 15.22 16.44 -40.08
N PRO A 590 16.40 17.02 -40.35
CA PRO A 590 16.72 18.35 -39.83
C PRO A 590 15.68 19.40 -40.24
N GLY A 591 15.15 20.15 -39.27
CA GLY A 591 14.11 21.16 -39.48
C GLY A 591 12.68 20.62 -39.54
N GLU A 592 12.48 19.30 -39.45
CA GLU A 592 11.15 18.70 -39.31
C GLU A 592 10.74 18.60 -37.84
N THR A 593 9.53 19.05 -37.55
CA THR A 593 8.91 18.94 -36.23
C THR A 593 7.67 18.06 -36.34
N ALA A 594 7.71 16.91 -35.67
CA ALA A 594 6.56 16.03 -35.56
C ALA A 594 5.54 16.61 -34.56
N LYS A 595 4.26 16.60 -34.95
CA LYS A 595 3.16 17.24 -34.20
C LYS A 595 2.11 16.23 -33.74
N CYS A 596 1.79 15.24 -34.56
CA CYS A 596 0.80 14.22 -34.25
C CYS A 596 1.28 12.82 -34.63
N MET A 597 0.72 11.81 -33.96
CA MET A 597 1.08 10.41 -34.11
C MET A 597 -0.16 9.55 -33.87
N GLN A 598 -0.42 8.56 -34.72
CA GLN A 598 -1.53 7.61 -34.57
C GLN A 598 -1.18 6.24 -35.15
N ILE A 599 -1.62 5.17 -34.49
CA ILE A 599 -1.53 3.80 -35.03
C ILE A 599 -2.77 3.55 -35.90
N ALA A 600 -2.55 3.11 -37.14
CA ALA A 600 -3.59 2.74 -38.08
C ALA A 600 -3.36 1.30 -38.59
N LYS A 601 -4.43 0.55 -38.78
CA LYS A 601 -4.38 -0.78 -39.38
C LYS A 601 -4.72 -0.67 -40.86
N ILE A 602 -3.76 -0.98 -41.74
CA ILE A 602 -3.94 -0.96 -43.19
C ILE A 602 -3.79 -2.41 -43.69
N GLY A 603 -4.92 -3.06 -43.95
CA GLY A 603 -4.95 -4.49 -44.26
C GLY A 603 -4.57 -5.35 -43.05
N ASN A 604 -3.56 -6.21 -43.21
CA ASN A 604 -3.00 -7.03 -42.12
C ASN A 604 -1.87 -6.34 -41.37
N ASP A 605 -1.32 -5.25 -41.90
CA ASP A 605 -0.19 -4.55 -41.29
C ASP A 605 -0.69 -3.45 -40.33
N GLN A 606 0.00 -3.30 -39.20
CA GLN A 606 -0.09 -2.09 -38.38
C GLN A 606 0.96 -1.08 -38.82
N VAL A 607 0.53 0.16 -38.97
CA VAL A 607 1.36 1.27 -39.40
C VAL A 607 1.26 2.40 -38.39
N LEU A 608 2.40 3.00 -38.03
CA LEU A 608 2.40 4.28 -37.33
C LEU A 608 2.40 5.40 -38.35
N ILE A 609 1.41 6.29 -38.25
CA ILE A 609 1.30 7.51 -39.05
C ILE A 609 1.78 8.66 -38.19
N VAL A 610 2.80 9.37 -38.65
CA VAL A 610 3.33 10.57 -37.99
C VAL A 610 3.13 11.77 -38.90
N GLY A 611 2.43 12.79 -38.39
CA GLY A 611 2.29 14.07 -39.07
C GLY A 611 3.41 15.01 -38.67
N THR A 612 4.19 15.44 -39.67
CA THR A 612 5.33 16.34 -39.50
C THR A 612 5.10 17.68 -40.20
N THR A 613 5.77 18.72 -39.70
CA THR A 613 5.82 20.05 -40.31
C THR A 613 7.27 20.49 -40.46
N LYS A 614 7.66 20.90 -41.67
CA LYS A 614 8.99 21.43 -41.98
C LYS A 614 8.91 22.95 -41.98
N SER A 615 9.50 23.61 -40.99
CA SER A 615 9.48 25.08 -40.88
C SER A 615 10.90 25.64 -40.98
N ALA A 616 11.12 26.57 -41.92
CA ALA A 616 12.39 27.29 -42.07
C ALA A 616 12.48 28.55 -41.17
N GLY A 617 11.42 28.92 -40.45
CA GLY A 617 11.29 30.15 -39.66
C GLY A 617 10.69 29.95 -38.26
N ARG A 618 10.44 31.05 -37.52
CA ARG A 618 9.80 31.02 -36.19
C ARG A 618 8.35 30.53 -36.31
N PRO A 619 7.86 29.68 -35.38
CA PRO A 619 6.51 29.13 -35.46
C PRO A 619 5.39 30.15 -35.16
N MET A 620 5.71 31.30 -34.58
CA MET A 620 4.75 32.28 -34.09
C MET A 620 5.18 33.70 -34.45
N MET A 621 4.28 34.47 -35.06
CA MET A 621 4.50 35.89 -35.30
C MET A 621 4.53 36.65 -33.95
N SER A 622 5.14 37.85 -33.92
CA SER A 622 5.26 38.69 -32.71
C SER A 622 3.92 39.10 -32.08
N ASN A 623 2.80 38.83 -32.75
CA ASN A 623 1.43 39.09 -32.31
C ASN A 623 0.73 37.85 -31.73
N GLY A 624 1.40 36.68 -31.66
CA GLY A 624 0.82 35.43 -31.16
C GLY A 624 0.01 34.65 -32.20
N GLU A 625 -0.06 35.08 -33.45
CA GLU A 625 -0.71 34.34 -34.53
C GLU A 625 0.26 33.32 -35.16
N ALA A 626 -0.28 32.16 -35.54
CA ALA A 626 0.47 31.12 -36.24
C ALA A 626 0.91 31.64 -37.62
N GLU A 627 2.21 31.63 -37.89
CA GLU A 627 2.73 31.99 -39.20
C GLU A 627 2.30 30.91 -40.22
N ARG A 628 1.76 31.33 -41.36
CA ARG A 628 1.27 30.42 -42.40
C ARG A 628 2.46 29.85 -43.19
N CYS A 629 3.23 28.95 -42.57
CA CYS A 629 4.16 28.10 -43.30
C CYS A 629 3.34 27.20 -44.24
N THR A 630 3.72 27.09 -45.50
CA THR A 630 3.21 26.05 -46.40
C THR A 630 3.41 24.70 -45.71
N PRO A 631 2.36 24.01 -45.25
CA PRO A 631 2.53 22.78 -44.51
C PRO A 631 2.85 21.69 -45.53
N ASP A 632 4.12 21.36 -45.68
CA ASP A 632 4.51 20.07 -46.25
C ASP A 632 4.11 19.01 -45.22
N LEU A 633 2.85 18.58 -45.30
CA LEU A 633 2.27 17.53 -44.48
C LEU A 633 2.88 16.20 -44.92
N LEU A 634 4.06 15.88 -44.39
CA LEU A 634 4.71 14.61 -44.64
C LEU A 634 4.09 13.55 -43.72
N PHE A 635 3.44 12.56 -44.33
CA PHE A 635 2.97 11.36 -43.64
C PHE A 635 4.09 10.34 -43.63
N ILE A 636 4.69 10.09 -42.48
CA ILE A 636 5.67 9.01 -42.34
C ILE A 636 4.91 7.75 -41.96
N ILE A 637 4.94 6.74 -42.82
CA ILE A 637 4.43 5.39 -42.59
C ILE A 637 5.58 4.56 -42.04
N ILE A 638 5.46 4.12 -40.78
CA ILE A 638 6.39 3.17 -40.18
C ILE A 638 5.70 1.80 -40.10
N ARG A 639 6.26 0.80 -40.79
CA ARG A 639 5.81 -0.60 -40.66
C ARG A 639 6.48 -1.27 -39.47
N PHE A 640 5.70 -1.98 -38.67
CA PHE A 640 6.21 -2.82 -37.59
C PHE A 640 6.67 -4.18 -38.14
N ILE A 641 7.91 -4.28 -38.62
CA ILE A 641 8.55 -5.56 -38.96
C ILE A 641 9.83 -5.70 -38.13
N SER A 642 9.69 -5.98 -36.83
CA SER A 642 10.83 -6.22 -35.91
C SER A 642 11.85 -5.06 -35.77
N ASN A 643 11.75 -4.04 -36.62
CA ASN A 643 12.59 -2.87 -36.83
C ASN A 643 11.74 -1.83 -37.57
N ILE A 644 11.84 -0.59 -37.14
CA ILE A 644 11.16 0.57 -37.74
C ILE A 644 11.79 0.85 -39.11
N SER A 645 11.04 0.65 -40.21
CA SER A 645 11.46 1.01 -41.57
C SER A 645 10.51 2.05 -42.17
N MET A 646 11.08 3.05 -42.85
CA MET A 646 10.36 4.19 -43.41
C MET A 646 9.84 3.86 -44.81
N ILE A 647 8.62 4.28 -45.13
CA ILE A 647 8.12 4.40 -46.50
C ILE A 647 7.73 5.88 -46.67
N HIS A 648 8.38 6.56 -47.63
CA HIS A 648 8.07 7.94 -48.00
C HIS A 648 6.82 8.03 -48.88
#